data_AF-A0A9D6NS73-F1
#
_entry.id   AF-A0A9D6NS73-F1
#
_cell.length_a   1.000
_cell.length_b   1.000
_cell.length_c   1.000
_cell.angle_alpha   90.00
_cell.angle_beta   90.00
_cell.angle_gamma   90.00
#
_symmetry.space_group_name_H-M   'P 1'
#
loop_
_entity.id
_entity.type
_entity.pdbx_description
1 polymer ?
#
loop_
_entity_poly.entity_id
_entity_poly.type
_entity_poly.pdbx_seq_one_letter_code
_entity_poly.pdbx_strand_id
1 'polypeptide(L)'
;MKWTQPINVAGVLVGDVTSDGKLEVVAVGQYPPEMAAQRQIDTSYPWLFVFSGTGKLLIETGLPLPIPAAVSALDDFDGDGILDIALATSSGYAYLYRGTGKDERLQTFHVTQEIAGEPPDELGTGRIDVEPIAALPGKRVLARLNTARRPRNPRGAVVFDYVSAQPLWYYDIGPGTSTFNAVGDLDGDGDLDMVMGGGSVDNGAVGTACQGVGTPTSDTYMYTIAIALDDQCRELWAANYGTTSGQSQGINTEVIADLDGDGVNEVLSFESHDDFYLGTDQVHKRRAATGEIIATYDYVHPGFGTGQYHWAVGDLDGDGRREVMITKPGVTGVTILDSELRLLRQGNVSGLVLAANDLTGDGQAEILLRDRVQEQGVLRVVDAALRELWSHPFPAEISQAVPADIDADGINEIVVAAGQLYVLGQTMPWALRYWPWVVSPLVLLGAVGAGWQRARFQLALTRKFNPYVAGRAITEPHLFYGREQLLKRILGTLHNNSVLLYGERRIGKTSLLHQIRRRLLTDPDPQYWFIPAYIYLAGVGPEQFFSTLAAGLAEAARAHLKELPPLHYQEPGYDTSALVRDLRQLIAALQAPAGKRQVKLALLIDEVDQMNSYPEAVNQGLRSVFMQDLGEHLAAVIAGVDIKRQWEGRGSPWYNFFQQLAVPPLDQGAAERLIREPVRGIFYYQPAAVEQILDICKGNPFWLQRLCLELVNRALQRQRRTITLQDVKEVWTEVTRQES
;
A
#
# COMPACT_ATOMS: atom_id res chain seq x y z
N MET A 1 -4.68 23.35 14.60
CA MET A 1 -4.60 23.13 16.05
C MET A 1 -4.20 21.68 16.34
N LYS A 2 -3.40 21.42 17.39
CA LYS A 2 -3.03 20.05 17.81
C LYS A 2 -3.73 19.70 19.11
N TRP A 3 -4.40 18.54 19.19
CA TRP A 3 -4.96 18.04 20.44
C TRP A 3 -4.07 16.91 20.98
N THR A 4 -3.71 16.98 22.26
CA THR A 4 -2.73 16.06 22.86
C THR A 4 -3.32 14.73 23.29
N GLN A 5 -4.65 14.61 23.27
CA GLN A 5 -5.43 13.41 23.60
C GLN A 5 -6.71 13.41 22.74
N PRO A 6 -7.25 12.23 22.37
CA PRO A 6 -6.72 10.89 22.62
C PRO A 6 -5.43 10.56 21.85
N ILE A 7 -4.69 9.57 22.33
CA ILE A 7 -3.67 8.82 21.58
C ILE A 7 -4.26 7.47 21.14
N ASN A 8 -3.59 6.76 20.22
CA ASN A 8 -4.04 5.44 19.72
C ASN A 8 -5.51 5.47 19.26
N VAL A 9 -5.84 6.48 18.46
CA VAL A 9 -7.22 6.76 18.03
C VAL A 9 -7.72 5.66 17.10
N ALA A 10 -8.86 5.06 17.48
CA ALA A 10 -9.58 4.02 16.75
C ALA A 10 -10.92 4.58 16.28
N GLY A 11 -10.93 5.12 15.05
CA GLY A 11 -12.10 5.77 14.45
C GLY A 11 -12.27 7.23 14.89
N VAL A 12 -12.59 8.08 13.91
CA VAL A 12 -12.98 9.48 14.09
C VAL A 12 -14.19 9.75 13.23
N LEU A 13 -15.24 10.31 13.81
CA LEU A 13 -16.39 10.85 13.08
C LEU A 13 -16.65 12.29 13.51
N VAL A 14 -17.32 13.04 12.66
CA VAL A 14 -17.68 14.44 12.90
C VAL A 14 -19.19 14.59 12.72
N GLY A 15 -19.86 15.22 13.67
CA GLY A 15 -21.32 15.37 13.65
C GLY A 15 -21.83 16.18 14.84
N ASP A 16 -23.03 16.76 14.71
CA ASP A 16 -23.72 17.49 15.79
C ASP A 16 -24.37 16.50 16.78
N VAL A 17 -23.55 15.91 17.63
CA VAL A 17 -24.00 14.95 18.67
C VAL A 17 -24.55 15.65 19.90
N THR A 18 -24.39 16.98 19.99
CA THR A 18 -24.93 17.78 21.09
C THR A 18 -26.26 18.48 20.77
N SER A 19 -26.69 18.43 19.51
CA SER A 19 -27.87 19.12 18.97
C SER A 19 -27.81 20.64 19.19
N ASP A 20 -26.61 21.23 19.15
CA ASP A 20 -26.38 22.66 19.35
C ASP A 20 -26.20 23.43 18.03
N GLY A 21 -26.28 22.72 16.90
CA GLY A 21 -26.09 23.24 15.55
C GLY A 21 -24.62 23.34 15.13
N LYS A 22 -23.68 22.82 15.93
CA LYS A 22 -22.25 22.80 15.61
C LYS A 22 -21.75 21.37 15.55
N LEU A 23 -20.66 21.19 14.80
CA LEU A 23 -20.07 19.87 14.67
C LEU A 23 -19.10 19.59 15.83
N GLU A 24 -19.27 18.42 16.43
CA GLU A 24 -18.31 17.82 17.35
C GLU A 24 -17.42 16.81 16.65
N VAL A 25 -16.22 16.62 17.20
CA VAL A 25 -15.32 15.54 16.81
C VAL A 25 -15.44 14.42 17.84
N VAL A 26 -15.88 13.25 17.37
CA VAL A 26 -16.07 12.03 18.17
C VAL A 26 -14.95 11.05 17.86
N ALA A 27 -14.27 10.58 18.91
CA ALA A 27 -13.14 9.67 18.76
C ALA A 27 -13.06 8.65 19.90
N VAL A 28 -12.67 7.42 19.60
CA VAL A 28 -12.28 6.44 20.61
C VAL A 28 -10.76 6.32 20.65
N GLY A 29 -10.18 6.25 21.85
CA GLY A 29 -8.75 6.09 21.99
C GLY A 29 -8.31 5.90 23.43
N GLN A 30 -7.07 6.25 23.73
CA GLN A 30 -6.47 6.11 25.06
C GLN A 30 -5.95 7.45 25.58
N TYR A 31 -5.86 7.55 26.90
CA TYR A 31 -5.14 8.65 27.54
C TYR A 31 -3.63 8.49 27.37
N PRO A 32 -2.89 9.61 27.17
CA PRO A 32 -1.45 9.61 27.34
C PRO A 32 -1.05 9.08 28.73
N PRO A 33 -0.05 8.19 28.85
CA PRO A 33 0.30 7.54 30.12
C PRO A 33 0.57 8.51 31.28
N GLU A 34 1.24 9.63 30.99
CA GLU A 34 1.55 10.67 31.99
C GLU A 34 0.28 11.32 32.55
N MET A 35 -0.68 11.63 31.67
CA MET A 35 -1.96 12.25 32.05
C MET A 35 -2.86 11.24 32.77
N ALA A 36 -2.86 9.99 32.33
CA ALA A 36 -3.59 8.91 33.00
C ALA A 36 -3.07 8.72 34.43
N ALA A 37 -1.76 8.69 34.64
CA ALA A 37 -1.15 8.58 35.97
C ALA A 37 -1.49 9.79 36.85
N GLN A 38 -1.43 11.01 36.30
CA GLN A 38 -1.75 12.23 37.04
C GLN A 38 -3.22 12.30 37.47
N ARG A 39 -4.14 11.86 36.61
CA ARG A 39 -5.59 11.88 36.86
C ARG A 39 -6.13 10.58 37.48
N GLN A 40 -5.29 9.59 37.73
CA GLN A 40 -5.66 8.25 38.21
C GLN A 40 -6.73 7.59 37.31
N ILE A 41 -6.55 7.70 36.00
CA ILE A 41 -7.46 7.13 35.00
C ILE A 41 -7.14 5.65 34.81
N ASP A 42 -8.19 4.83 34.76
CA ASP A 42 -8.07 3.42 34.38
C ASP A 42 -7.78 3.30 32.88
N THR A 43 -6.60 2.79 32.55
CA THR A 43 -6.13 2.57 31.17
C THR A 43 -6.26 1.11 30.74
N SER A 44 -6.96 0.26 31.50
CA SER A 44 -7.22 -1.13 31.12
C SER A 44 -8.18 -1.27 29.94
N TYR A 45 -8.85 -0.18 29.56
CA TYR A 45 -9.83 -0.14 28.49
C TYR A 45 -9.79 1.20 27.72
N PRO A 46 -10.34 1.27 26.48
CA PRO A 46 -10.38 2.51 25.71
C PRO A 46 -11.41 3.51 26.24
N TRP A 47 -11.33 4.75 25.76
CA TRP A 47 -12.18 5.86 26.17
C TRP A 47 -12.82 6.53 24.96
N LEU A 48 -14.08 6.92 25.11
CA LEU A 48 -14.80 7.76 24.18
C LEU A 48 -14.55 9.22 24.52
N PHE A 49 -14.23 10.02 23.50
CA PHE A 49 -14.00 11.45 23.59
C PHE A 49 -14.89 12.19 22.60
N VAL A 50 -15.53 13.25 23.08
CA VAL A 50 -16.26 14.21 22.24
C VAL A 50 -15.64 15.59 22.48
N PHE A 51 -15.17 16.21 21.41
CA PHE A 51 -14.60 17.56 21.43
C PHE A 51 -15.50 18.51 20.65
N SER A 52 -15.65 19.75 21.12
CA SER A 52 -16.19 20.81 20.28
C SER A 52 -15.25 21.11 19.12
N GLY A 53 -15.72 21.79 18.10
CA GLY A 53 -14.89 22.18 16.97
C GLY A 53 -13.63 22.99 17.30
N THR A 54 -13.65 23.72 18.43
CA THR A 54 -12.48 24.45 18.94
C THR A 54 -11.47 23.58 19.72
N GLY A 55 -11.74 22.29 19.89
CA GLY A 55 -10.91 21.35 20.65
C GLY A 55 -11.12 21.33 22.14
N LYS A 56 -12.21 21.92 22.62
CA LYS A 56 -12.62 21.78 24.02
C LYS A 56 -13.22 20.39 24.21
N LEU A 57 -12.66 19.60 25.13
CA LEU A 57 -13.26 18.34 25.55
C LEU A 57 -14.63 18.60 26.19
N LEU A 58 -15.68 18.01 25.63
CA LEU A 58 -17.06 18.10 26.11
C LEU A 58 -17.43 16.85 26.90
N ILE A 59 -17.14 15.66 26.35
CA ILE A 59 -17.47 14.37 26.96
C ILE A 59 -16.24 13.48 26.99
N GLU A 60 -16.04 12.82 28.13
CA GLU A 60 -15.06 11.74 28.33
C GLU A 60 -15.77 10.59 29.05
N THR A 61 -15.85 9.43 28.40
CA THR A 61 -16.51 8.23 28.95
C THR A 61 -15.60 7.02 28.84
N GLY A 62 -15.41 6.34 29.97
CA GLY A 62 -14.66 5.10 30.03
C GLY A 62 -15.47 3.97 29.42
N LEU A 63 -14.86 3.16 28.55
CA LEU A 63 -15.53 2.06 27.89
C LEU A 63 -14.97 0.74 28.43
N PRO A 64 -15.47 0.19 29.56
CA PRO A 64 -14.99 -1.08 30.15
C PRO A 64 -15.42 -2.29 29.30
N LEU A 65 -14.93 -2.31 28.07
CA LEU A 65 -15.25 -3.28 27.04
C LEU A 65 -14.12 -4.31 26.95
N PRO A 66 -14.44 -5.59 26.71
CA PRO A 66 -13.47 -6.69 26.80
C PRO A 66 -12.40 -6.72 25.69
N ILE A 67 -12.39 -5.76 24.75
CA ILE A 67 -11.62 -5.78 23.49
C ILE A 67 -11.51 -4.36 22.88
N PRO A 68 -10.72 -4.14 21.80
CA PRO A 68 -10.70 -2.85 21.10
C PRO A 68 -12.08 -2.47 20.57
N ALA A 69 -12.46 -1.21 20.75
CA ALA A 69 -13.67 -0.60 20.21
C ALA A 69 -13.31 0.55 19.28
N ALA A 70 -14.15 0.82 18.28
CA ALA A 70 -14.01 1.96 17.38
C ALA A 70 -15.37 2.63 17.16
N VAL A 71 -15.37 3.94 16.92
CA VAL A 71 -16.58 4.66 16.48
C VAL A 71 -16.90 4.21 15.06
N SER A 72 -18.12 3.73 14.81
CA SER A 72 -18.54 3.23 13.49
C SER A 72 -19.59 4.09 12.79
N ALA A 73 -20.51 4.72 13.54
CA ALA A 73 -21.55 5.57 12.98
C ALA A 73 -21.99 6.66 13.97
N LEU A 74 -22.50 7.76 13.43
CA LEU A 74 -23.27 8.79 14.15
C LEU A 74 -24.64 8.88 13.48
N ASP A 75 -25.71 8.57 14.20
CA ASP A 75 -27.08 8.59 13.67
C ASP A 75 -28.11 8.65 14.82
N ASP A 76 -29.36 9.01 14.53
CA ASP A 76 -30.46 9.05 15.50
C ASP A 76 -31.06 7.64 15.69
N PHE A 77 -30.33 6.78 16.42
CA PHE A 77 -30.71 5.38 16.60
C PHE A 77 -31.92 5.21 17.53
N ASP A 78 -32.12 6.11 18.50
CA ASP A 78 -33.25 6.04 19.43
C ASP A 78 -34.51 6.80 18.95
N GLY A 79 -34.37 7.66 17.94
CA GLY A 79 -35.43 8.40 17.27
C GLY A 79 -35.84 9.69 18.01
N ASP A 80 -34.93 10.28 18.80
CA ASP A 80 -35.16 11.51 19.56
C ASP A 80 -34.73 12.79 18.83
N GLY A 81 -34.14 12.67 17.64
CA GLY A 81 -33.67 13.76 16.80
C GLY A 81 -32.25 14.25 17.14
N ILE A 82 -31.53 13.57 18.03
CA ILE A 82 -30.13 13.85 18.38
C ILE A 82 -29.26 12.71 17.86
N LEU A 83 -28.09 13.02 17.32
CA LEU A 83 -27.17 12.00 16.86
C LEU A 83 -26.58 11.22 18.05
N ASP A 84 -26.75 9.91 18.03
CA ASP A 84 -26.14 8.95 18.94
C ASP A 84 -24.80 8.45 18.40
N ILE A 85 -23.99 7.88 19.29
CA ILE A 85 -22.66 7.36 18.97
C ILE A 85 -22.71 5.84 18.97
N ALA A 86 -22.48 5.23 17.81
CA ALA A 86 -22.34 3.78 17.69
C ALA A 86 -20.88 3.33 17.77
N LEU A 87 -20.66 2.28 18.56
CA LEU A 87 -19.36 1.64 18.73
C LEU A 87 -19.36 0.20 18.19
N ALA A 88 -18.44 -0.06 17.27
CA ALA A 88 -18.16 -1.39 16.76
C ALA A 88 -17.17 -2.13 17.66
N THR A 89 -17.38 -3.44 17.82
CA THR A 89 -16.47 -4.30 18.57
C THR A 89 -16.33 -5.70 17.93
N SER A 90 -15.22 -6.36 18.19
CA SER A 90 -14.91 -7.74 17.77
C SER A 90 -15.37 -8.85 18.74
N SER A 91 -16.31 -8.54 19.65
CA SER A 91 -16.75 -9.44 20.74
C SER A 91 -18.09 -10.12 20.44
N GLY A 92 -18.69 -9.83 19.29
CA GLY A 92 -20.09 -10.16 19.01
C GLY A 92 -21.10 -9.18 19.62
N TYR A 93 -20.63 -8.07 20.21
CA TYR A 93 -21.45 -7.01 20.76
C TYR A 93 -21.23 -5.69 20.03
N ALA A 94 -22.26 -4.86 19.99
CA ALA A 94 -22.17 -3.46 19.62
C ALA A 94 -22.92 -2.59 20.63
N TYR A 95 -22.50 -1.34 20.76
CA TYR A 95 -22.99 -0.44 21.81
C TYR A 95 -23.41 0.89 21.22
N LEU A 96 -24.51 1.44 21.73
CA LEU A 96 -24.96 2.80 21.45
C LEU A 96 -24.81 3.66 22.70
N TYR A 97 -24.29 4.87 22.52
CA TYR A 97 -24.11 5.87 23.56
C TYR A 97 -24.80 7.17 23.16
N ARG A 98 -25.36 7.87 24.14
CA ARG A 98 -25.99 9.16 23.91
C ARG A 98 -24.93 10.20 23.56
N GLY A 99 -25.16 10.97 22.49
CA GLY A 99 -24.27 12.03 22.03
C GLY A 99 -24.02 13.14 23.07
N THR A 100 -25.00 13.40 23.95
CA THR A 100 -24.97 14.46 24.98
C THR A 100 -24.59 13.98 26.39
N GLY A 101 -24.56 12.66 26.63
CA GLY A 101 -24.56 12.09 27.97
C GLY A 101 -23.20 11.53 28.40
N LYS A 102 -22.66 12.02 29.52
CA LYS A 102 -21.49 11.39 30.15
C LYS A 102 -21.91 10.04 30.75
N ASP A 103 -21.29 8.97 30.26
CA ASP A 103 -21.48 7.58 30.71
C ASP A 103 -22.88 7.01 30.45
N GLU A 104 -23.62 7.58 29.50
CA GLU A 104 -24.98 7.13 29.16
C GLU A 104 -24.95 6.17 27.97
N ARG A 105 -24.98 4.86 28.27
CA ARG A 105 -25.18 3.81 27.27
C ARG A 105 -26.67 3.61 27.03
N LEU A 106 -27.11 3.78 25.79
CA LEU A 106 -28.50 3.67 25.37
C LEU A 106 -28.93 2.22 25.16
N GLN A 107 -28.14 1.47 24.38
CA GLN A 107 -28.49 0.10 24.00
C GLN A 107 -27.24 -0.77 23.80
N THR A 108 -27.42 -2.08 23.89
CA THR A 108 -26.40 -3.09 23.57
C THR A 108 -27.01 -4.14 22.65
N PHE A 109 -26.44 -4.27 21.46
CA PHE A 109 -26.78 -5.34 20.52
C PHE A 109 -25.79 -6.48 20.66
N HIS A 110 -26.25 -7.69 20.37
CA HIS A 110 -25.38 -8.85 20.39
C HIS A 110 -25.83 -9.91 19.39
N VAL A 111 -24.87 -10.63 18.84
CA VAL A 111 -25.12 -11.76 17.94
C VAL A 111 -24.72 -13.04 18.67
N THR A 112 -25.72 -13.84 19.06
CA THR A 112 -25.51 -15.17 19.65
C THR A 112 -25.43 -16.21 18.54
N GLN A 113 -24.24 -16.48 18.01
CA GLN A 113 -23.98 -17.80 17.46
C GLN A 113 -23.12 -18.58 18.45
N GLU A 114 -23.64 -19.69 18.97
CA GLU A 114 -22.82 -20.72 19.59
C GLU A 114 -21.85 -21.24 18.52
N ILE A 115 -20.62 -20.73 18.52
CA ILE A 115 -19.53 -21.40 17.80
C ILE A 115 -19.23 -22.67 18.59
N ALA A 116 -19.94 -23.75 18.27
CA ALA A 116 -19.84 -25.02 18.95
C ALA A 116 -18.40 -25.55 18.90
N GLY A 117 -17.73 -25.64 20.07
CA GLY A 117 -16.65 -26.60 20.30
C GLY A 117 -15.20 -26.11 20.29
N GLU A 118 -14.89 -24.81 20.18
CA GLU A 118 -13.49 -24.34 20.31
C GLU A 118 -13.27 -23.49 21.59
N PRO A 119 -12.20 -23.75 22.37
CA PRO A 119 -11.81 -22.87 23.46
C PRO A 119 -11.35 -21.50 22.93
N PRO A 120 -11.41 -20.43 23.74
CA PRO A 120 -10.84 -19.13 23.39
C PRO A 120 -9.37 -19.27 22.97
N ASP A 121 -8.92 -18.52 21.98
CA ASP A 121 -7.49 -18.45 21.68
C ASP A 121 -6.73 -17.72 22.81
N GLU A 122 -5.43 -17.97 22.92
CA GLU A 122 -4.55 -17.43 23.98
C GLU A 122 -4.48 -15.88 23.99
N LEU A 123 -5.04 -15.21 22.97
CA LEU A 123 -5.06 -13.76 22.80
C LEU A 123 -6.36 -13.09 23.23
N GLY A 124 -7.42 -13.85 23.54
CA GLY A 124 -8.72 -13.29 23.93
C GLY A 124 -9.43 -12.50 22.82
N THR A 125 -9.00 -12.63 21.57
CA THR A 125 -9.54 -11.93 20.40
C THR A 125 -10.48 -12.84 19.64
N GLY A 126 -11.70 -13.02 20.13
CA GLY A 126 -12.70 -13.79 19.42
C GLY A 126 -14.10 -13.33 19.72
N ARG A 127 -14.87 -13.00 18.67
CA ARG A 127 -15.89 -13.93 18.16
C ARG A 127 -16.49 -13.47 16.82
N ILE A 128 -16.95 -12.23 16.70
CA ILE A 128 -17.61 -11.67 15.49
C ILE A 128 -17.44 -10.15 15.55
N ASP A 129 -17.03 -9.50 14.47
CA ASP A 129 -17.08 -8.03 14.36
C ASP A 129 -18.53 -7.63 14.11
N VAL A 130 -19.10 -6.84 15.03
CA VAL A 130 -20.44 -6.24 14.88
C VAL A 130 -20.27 -4.73 14.80
N GLU A 131 -20.63 -4.17 13.66
CA GLU A 131 -20.38 -2.77 13.31
C GLU A 131 -21.69 -2.10 12.92
N PRO A 132 -22.35 -1.34 13.82
CA PRO A 132 -23.54 -0.57 13.47
C PRO A 132 -23.21 0.50 12.42
N ILE A 133 -24.10 0.66 11.45
CA ILE A 133 -23.91 1.51 10.26
C ILE A 133 -24.90 2.66 10.24
N ALA A 134 -26.20 2.39 10.45
CA ALA A 134 -27.26 3.37 10.28
C ALA A 134 -28.51 3.02 11.10
N ALA A 135 -29.24 4.05 11.51
CA ALA A 135 -30.60 3.95 12.00
C ALA A 135 -31.56 3.79 10.81
N LEU A 136 -32.57 2.95 10.98
CA LEU A 136 -33.58 2.68 9.96
C LEU A 136 -34.97 3.02 10.49
N PRO A 137 -35.93 3.37 9.60
CA PRO A 137 -37.31 3.66 9.99
C PRO A 137 -37.92 2.57 10.87
N GLY A 138 -38.73 2.96 11.85
CA GLY A 138 -39.39 2.01 12.76
C GLY A 138 -38.50 1.51 13.90
N LYS A 139 -37.49 2.29 14.31
CA LYS A 139 -36.55 1.96 15.40
C LYS A 139 -35.76 0.67 15.10
N ARG A 140 -35.21 0.60 13.91
CA ARG A 140 -34.38 -0.51 13.43
C ARG A 140 -32.92 -0.05 13.33
N VAL A 141 -31.98 -0.97 13.52
CA VAL A 141 -30.54 -0.67 13.51
C VAL A 141 -29.83 -1.60 12.55
N LEU A 142 -29.22 -1.06 11.51
CA LEU A 142 -28.37 -1.82 10.58
C LEU A 142 -26.99 -2.02 11.21
N ALA A 143 -26.48 -3.25 11.15
CA ALA A 143 -25.09 -3.54 11.44
C ALA A 143 -24.48 -4.53 10.44
N ARG A 144 -23.18 -4.37 10.17
CA ARG A 144 -22.36 -5.31 9.43
C ARG A 144 -21.81 -6.38 10.37
N LEU A 145 -21.69 -7.60 9.85
CA LEU A 145 -21.04 -8.73 10.49
C LEU A 145 -19.78 -9.17 9.73
N ASN A 146 -18.70 -9.45 10.45
CA ASN A 146 -17.48 -10.04 9.87
C ASN A 146 -16.79 -11.06 10.81
N THR A 147 -16.23 -12.12 10.22
CA THR A 147 -15.48 -13.18 10.93
C THR A 147 -14.20 -13.58 10.19
N ALA A 148 -13.64 -12.69 9.36
CA ALA A 148 -12.64 -12.91 8.29
C ALA A 148 -11.43 -13.86 8.53
N ARG A 149 -11.18 -14.37 9.75
CA ARG A 149 -10.11 -15.33 10.04
C ARG A 149 -10.60 -16.75 10.35
N ARG A 150 -11.92 -16.99 10.38
CA ARG A 150 -12.50 -18.26 10.82
C ARG A 150 -13.37 -18.88 9.70
N PRO A 151 -13.36 -20.23 9.57
CA PRO A 151 -14.06 -20.96 8.52
C PRO A 151 -15.60 -20.91 8.59
N ARG A 152 -16.20 -20.03 9.41
CA ARG A 152 -17.65 -20.02 9.68
C ARG A 152 -18.25 -18.61 9.85
N ASN A 153 -19.54 -18.56 9.51
CA ASN A 153 -20.50 -17.48 9.69
C ASN A 153 -20.67 -17.06 11.17
N PRO A 154 -21.21 -15.86 11.44
CA PRO A 154 -21.93 -14.99 10.50
C PRO A 154 -21.07 -13.87 9.87
N ARG A 155 -21.24 -13.68 8.56
CA ARG A 155 -20.74 -12.52 7.79
C ARG A 155 -21.90 -11.93 7.00
N GLY A 156 -21.85 -10.64 6.68
CA GLY A 156 -22.87 -9.95 5.89
C GLY A 156 -23.53 -8.85 6.70
N ALA A 157 -24.85 -8.83 6.74
CA ALA A 157 -25.63 -7.79 7.42
C ALA A 157 -26.64 -8.38 8.41
N VAL A 158 -26.98 -7.59 9.42
CA VAL A 158 -28.05 -7.85 10.37
C VAL A 158 -28.82 -6.56 10.60
N VAL A 159 -30.13 -6.66 10.72
CA VAL A 159 -30.96 -5.56 11.23
C VAL A 159 -31.51 -5.96 12.58
N PHE A 160 -31.27 -5.13 13.59
CA PHE A 160 -31.81 -5.28 14.93
C PHE A 160 -33.06 -4.43 15.12
N ASP A 161 -33.98 -4.91 15.95
CA ASP A 161 -34.96 -4.05 16.59
C ASP A 161 -34.27 -3.31 17.75
N TYR A 162 -34.35 -1.98 17.75
CA TYR A 162 -33.68 -1.14 18.75
C TYR A 162 -34.19 -1.44 20.17
N VAL A 163 -35.50 -1.66 20.33
CA VAL A 163 -36.14 -1.75 21.66
C VAL A 163 -35.79 -3.07 22.35
N SER A 164 -35.95 -4.19 21.64
CA SER A 164 -35.68 -5.53 22.14
C SER A 164 -34.21 -5.95 22.03
N ALA A 165 -33.41 -5.21 21.24
CA ALA A 165 -32.05 -5.55 20.84
C ALA A 165 -31.90 -6.94 20.19
N GLN A 166 -33.01 -7.48 19.67
CA GLN A 166 -33.03 -8.77 18.97
C GLN A 166 -32.84 -8.56 17.47
N PRO A 167 -32.14 -9.49 16.80
CA PRO A 167 -32.06 -9.48 15.33
C PRO A 167 -33.46 -9.72 14.75
N LEU A 168 -33.88 -8.83 13.84
CA LEU A 168 -35.08 -9.02 13.02
C LEU A 168 -34.80 -9.99 11.89
N TRP A 169 -33.66 -9.83 11.23
CA TRP A 169 -33.21 -10.71 10.16
C TRP A 169 -31.69 -10.64 9.96
N TYR A 170 -31.18 -11.63 9.22
CA TYR A 170 -29.77 -11.72 8.82
C TYR A 170 -29.69 -11.92 7.31
N TYR A 171 -28.74 -11.22 6.70
CA TYR A 171 -28.29 -11.48 5.35
C TYR A 171 -26.90 -12.10 5.40
N ASP A 172 -26.83 -13.41 5.16
CA ASP A 172 -25.64 -14.23 5.41
C ASP A 172 -24.83 -14.43 4.12
N ILE A 173 -23.55 -14.05 4.15
CA ILE A 173 -22.64 -14.15 3.00
C ILE A 173 -21.42 -15.02 3.31
N GLY A 174 -20.88 -15.68 2.28
CA GLY A 174 -19.62 -16.42 2.37
C GLY A 174 -18.39 -15.51 2.43
N PRO A 175 -18.20 -14.57 1.49
CA PRO A 175 -17.01 -13.69 1.44
C PRO A 175 -16.76 -12.92 2.74
N GLY A 176 -15.50 -12.59 3.02
CA GLY A 176 -15.17 -11.66 4.09
C GLY A 176 -15.71 -10.28 3.74
N THR A 177 -16.59 -9.69 4.55
CA THR A 177 -17.16 -8.36 4.23
C THR A 177 -16.06 -7.31 4.15
N SER A 178 -16.19 -6.34 3.25
CA SER A 178 -15.31 -5.17 3.18
C SER A 178 -15.67 -4.14 4.28
N THR A 179 -14.72 -3.29 4.70
CA THR A 179 -15.00 -2.18 5.64
C THR A 179 -15.78 -1.03 5.00
N PHE A 180 -16.06 -1.12 3.71
CA PHE A 180 -16.70 -0.08 2.92
C PHE A 180 -17.99 -0.66 2.33
N ASN A 181 -19.05 -0.68 3.14
CA ASN A 181 -20.39 -0.96 2.64
C ASN A 181 -21.12 0.35 2.43
N ALA A 182 -21.85 0.46 1.34
CA ALA A 182 -22.57 1.67 0.98
C ALA A 182 -24.05 1.49 1.29
N VAL A 183 -24.66 2.53 1.84
CA VAL A 183 -26.09 2.59 2.15
C VAL A 183 -26.69 3.77 1.42
N GLY A 184 -27.84 3.56 0.79
CA GLY A 184 -28.54 4.55 -0.01
C GLY A 184 -29.70 3.91 -0.75
N ASP A 185 -30.65 4.72 -1.20
CA ASP A 185 -31.79 4.25 -2.01
C ASP A 185 -31.30 3.88 -3.43
N LEU A 186 -31.46 2.61 -3.81
CA LEU A 186 -31.01 2.05 -5.10
C LEU A 186 -32.16 1.81 -6.07
N ASP A 187 -33.37 1.56 -5.57
CA ASP A 187 -34.54 1.22 -6.40
C ASP A 187 -35.59 2.35 -6.47
N GLY A 188 -35.37 3.45 -5.75
CA GLY A 188 -36.17 4.67 -5.78
C GLY A 188 -37.47 4.56 -4.98
N ASP A 189 -37.59 3.58 -4.09
CA ASP A 189 -38.75 3.42 -3.22
C ASP A 189 -38.73 4.35 -1.99
N GLY A 190 -37.62 5.03 -1.76
CA GLY A 190 -37.41 5.98 -0.66
C GLY A 190 -36.97 5.34 0.65
N ASP A 191 -36.90 4.01 0.73
CA ASP A 191 -36.23 3.29 1.81
C ASP A 191 -34.73 3.14 1.50
N LEU A 192 -33.93 2.91 2.55
CA LEU A 192 -32.50 2.70 2.37
C LEU A 192 -32.23 1.27 1.93
N ASP A 193 -31.29 1.11 0.98
CA ASP A 193 -30.72 -0.18 0.61
C ASP A 193 -29.26 -0.25 1.03
N MET A 194 -28.67 -1.44 0.92
CA MET A 194 -27.25 -1.65 1.18
C MET A 194 -26.60 -2.40 0.03
N VAL A 195 -25.43 -1.92 -0.42
CA VAL A 195 -24.54 -2.67 -1.30
C VAL A 195 -23.32 -3.15 -0.51
N MET A 196 -23.04 -4.45 -0.63
CA MET A 196 -21.94 -5.13 0.02
C MET A 196 -21.02 -5.81 -0.98
N GLY A 197 -19.72 -5.66 -0.74
CA GLY A 197 -18.65 -6.43 -1.37
C GLY A 197 -17.97 -7.37 -0.41
N GLY A 198 -16.95 -8.05 -0.91
CA GLY A 198 -16.13 -8.88 -0.03
C GLY A 198 -14.81 -9.33 -0.61
N GLY A 199 -14.01 -9.94 0.25
CA GLY A 199 -12.77 -10.61 -0.09
C GLY A 199 -12.93 -12.12 -0.15
N SER A 200 -12.25 -12.76 -1.09
CA SER A 200 -12.02 -14.20 -1.05
C SER A 200 -11.08 -14.53 0.10
N VAL A 201 -11.57 -15.29 1.08
CA VAL A 201 -10.80 -15.70 2.27
C VAL A 201 -10.39 -17.17 2.18
N ASP A 202 -11.09 -17.96 1.36
CA ASP A 202 -10.85 -19.39 1.12
C ASP A 202 -10.72 -20.22 2.41
N ASN A 203 -11.53 -19.92 3.43
CA ASN A 203 -11.61 -20.71 4.65
C ASN A 203 -12.86 -21.60 4.73
N GLY A 204 -13.65 -21.68 3.65
CA GLY A 204 -14.80 -22.57 3.53
C GLY A 204 -16.10 -21.98 4.06
N ALA A 205 -16.14 -20.67 4.31
CA ALA A 205 -17.38 -20.00 4.67
C ALA A 205 -18.34 -19.93 3.46
N VAL A 206 -19.63 -20.12 3.74
CA VAL A 206 -20.70 -20.09 2.73
C VAL A 206 -21.85 -19.24 3.25
N GLY A 207 -22.51 -18.47 2.40
CA GLY A 207 -23.64 -17.63 2.76
C GLY A 207 -24.94 -18.18 2.21
N THR A 208 -26.00 -18.04 2.99
CA THR A 208 -27.36 -18.47 2.62
C THR A 208 -28.29 -17.31 2.26
N ALA A 209 -27.73 -16.12 2.02
CA ALA A 209 -28.47 -14.89 1.73
C ALA A 209 -29.46 -14.55 2.85
N CYS A 210 -30.66 -14.07 2.51
CA CYS A 210 -31.65 -13.74 3.52
C CYS A 210 -32.36 -14.99 4.04
N GLN A 211 -31.94 -15.50 5.20
CA GLN A 211 -32.59 -16.64 5.86
C GLN A 211 -32.79 -17.87 4.94
N GLY A 212 -31.89 -18.09 3.98
CA GLY A 212 -31.98 -19.18 2.99
C GLY A 212 -32.69 -18.82 1.68
N VAL A 213 -33.12 -17.57 1.50
CA VAL A 213 -33.77 -17.06 0.29
C VAL A 213 -32.87 -16.01 -0.37
N GLY A 214 -32.52 -16.24 -1.63
CA GLY A 214 -31.59 -15.40 -2.40
C GLY A 214 -30.47 -16.22 -3.02
N THR A 215 -29.39 -15.54 -3.40
CA THR A 215 -28.22 -16.11 -4.06
C THR A 215 -27.26 -16.70 -3.03
N PRO A 216 -27.04 -18.03 -3.01
CA PRO A 216 -26.01 -18.63 -2.15
C PRO A 216 -24.63 -18.15 -2.56
N THR A 217 -23.78 -17.88 -1.56
CA THR A 217 -22.41 -17.39 -1.79
C THR A 217 -21.38 -18.29 -1.15
N SER A 218 -20.14 -18.25 -1.63
CA SER A 218 -18.99 -18.91 -0.98
C SER A 218 -17.83 -17.94 -0.91
N ASP A 219 -16.92 -18.14 0.04
CA ASP A 219 -15.72 -17.31 0.21
C ASP A 219 -14.60 -17.57 -0.80
N THR A 220 -14.87 -18.37 -1.82
CA THR A 220 -14.00 -18.60 -2.99
C THR A 220 -14.19 -17.54 -4.07
N TYR A 221 -15.37 -16.89 -4.10
CA TYR A 221 -15.68 -15.89 -5.11
C TYR A 221 -15.86 -14.51 -4.49
N MET A 222 -15.51 -13.47 -5.24
CA MET A 222 -15.97 -12.11 -4.96
C MET A 222 -17.42 -11.93 -5.42
N TYR A 223 -18.17 -11.13 -4.66
CA TYR A 223 -19.55 -10.78 -4.98
C TYR A 223 -19.79 -9.30 -4.71
N THR A 224 -20.61 -8.66 -5.53
CA THR A 224 -21.31 -7.41 -5.17
C THR A 224 -22.78 -7.76 -4.99
N ILE A 225 -23.34 -7.43 -3.84
CA ILE A 225 -24.71 -7.81 -3.45
C ILE A 225 -25.46 -6.56 -3.01
N ALA A 226 -26.65 -6.34 -3.56
CA ALA A 226 -27.57 -5.31 -3.09
C ALA A 226 -28.74 -5.94 -2.36
N ILE A 227 -29.07 -5.38 -1.20
CA ILE A 227 -30.17 -5.83 -0.34
C ILE A 227 -31.05 -4.64 0.04
N ALA A 228 -32.35 -4.85 0.06
CA ALA A 228 -33.29 -3.88 0.60
C ALA A 228 -33.28 -3.95 2.12
N LEU A 229 -33.28 -2.79 2.79
CA LEU A 229 -33.34 -2.70 4.25
C LEU A 229 -34.78 -2.56 4.77
N ASP A 230 -35.71 -3.21 4.06
CA ASP A 230 -37.11 -3.37 4.43
C ASP A 230 -37.30 -4.36 5.61
N ASP A 231 -38.54 -4.59 6.00
CA ASP A 231 -38.88 -5.53 7.08
C ASP A 231 -38.82 -7.00 6.66
N GLN A 232 -38.68 -7.29 5.37
CA GLN A 232 -38.70 -8.66 4.83
C GLN A 232 -37.32 -9.21 4.47
N CYS A 233 -36.28 -8.38 4.41
CA CYS A 233 -34.93 -8.79 4.05
C CYS A 233 -34.89 -9.43 2.65
N ARG A 234 -34.75 -8.58 1.65
CA ARG A 234 -34.88 -8.96 0.25
C ARG A 234 -33.58 -8.68 -0.50
N GLU A 235 -33.06 -9.70 -1.17
CA GLU A 235 -32.01 -9.50 -2.15
C GLU A 235 -32.59 -8.77 -3.36
N LEU A 236 -32.01 -7.62 -3.72
CA LEU A 236 -32.34 -6.91 -4.95
C LEU A 236 -31.63 -7.59 -6.13
N TRP A 237 -30.32 -7.82 -5.98
CA TRP A 237 -29.50 -8.56 -6.93
C TRP A 237 -28.16 -8.97 -6.31
N ALA A 238 -27.53 -9.98 -6.89
CA ALA A 238 -26.17 -10.40 -6.55
C ALA A 238 -25.36 -10.67 -7.83
N ALA A 239 -24.16 -10.09 -7.90
CA ALA A 239 -23.23 -10.24 -9.02
C ALA A 239 -22.00 -11.03 -8.58
N ASN A 240 -21.80 -12.22 -9.14
CA ASN A 240 -20.62 -13.05 -8.93
C ASN A 240 -19.53 -12.72 -9.95
N TYR A 241 -18.33 -12.37 -9.49
CA TYR A 241 -17.22 -11.99 -10.38
C TYR A 241 -16.64 -13.18 -11.17
N GLY A 242 -16.72 -14.40 -10.64
CA GLY A 242 -16.33 -15.61 -11.37
C GLY A 242 -17.09 -15.80 -12.69
N THR A 243 -18.33 -15.32 -12.78
CA THR A 243 -19.11 -15.32 -14.03
C THR A 243 -19.11 -13.98 -14.75
N THR A 244 -18.93 -12.87 -14.03
CA THR A 244 -19.09 -11.52 -14.57
C THR A 244 -17.80 -10.95 -15.17
N SER A 245 -16.67 -11.04 -14.45
CA SER A 245 -15.34 -10.64 -14.94
C SER A 245 -14.49 -11.84 -15.38
N GLY A 246 -14.87 -13.06 -14.96
CA GLY A 246 -14.09 -14.28 -15.18
C GLY A 246 -12.95 -14.43 -14.17
N GLN A 247 -12.84 -13.53 -13.21
CA GLN A 247 -11.82 -13.53 -12.16
C GLN A 247 -12.52 -13.74 -10.82
N SER A 248 -12.37 -14.94 -10.28
CA SER A 248 -13.18 -15.36 -9.14
C SER A 248 -12.71 -14.77 -7.81
N GLN A 249 -11.42 -14.58 -7.62
CA GLN A 249 -10.83 -14.27 -6.31
C GLN A 249 -10.25 -12.86 -6.28
N GLY A 250 -10.16 -12.26 -5.10
CA GLY A 250 -9.69 -10.89 -4.90
C GLY A 250 -10.48 -10.20 -3.78
N ILE A 251 -10.52 -8.87 -3.82
CA ILE A 251 -11.35 -8.05 -2.93
C ILE A 251 -12.07 -6.97 -3.74
N ASN A 252 -13.36 -6.79 -3.48
CA ASN A 252 -14.11 -5.64 -3.98
C ASN A 252 -14.66 -4.73 -2.87
N THR A 253 -14.79 -3.44 -3.19
CA THR A 253 -15.41 -2.40 -2.35
C THR A 253 -16.37 -1.56 -3.18
N GLU A 254 -17.36 -0.95 -2.53
CA GLU A 254 -18.54 -0.38 -3.19
C GLU A 254 -18.84 1.04 -2.74
N VAL A 255 -19.37 1.83 -3.67
CA VAL A 255 -19.89 3.18 -3.41
C VAL A 255 -21.22 3.34 -4.11
N ILE A 256 -22.16 4.00 -3.44
CA ILE A 256 -23.39 4.50 -4.04
C ILE A 256 -23.22 5.99 -4.28
N ALA A 257 -23.36 6.43 -5.52
CA ALA A 257 -23.31 7.83 -5.89
C ALA A 257 -24.08 8.08 -7.19
N ASP A 258 -24.82 9.18 -7.24
CA ASP A 258 -25.30 9.79 -8.48
C ASP A 258 -24.10 10.41 -9.20
N LEU A 259 -23.59 9.72 -10.23
CA LEU A 259 -22.38 10.14 -10.95
C LEU A 259 -22.69 11.10 -12.09
N ASP A 260 -23.85 10.97 -12.73
CA ASP A 260 -24.19 11.78 -13.91
C ASP A 260 -25.16 12.94 -13.61
N GLY A 261 -25.57 13.09 -12.34
CA GLY A 261 -26.34 14.21 -11.83
C GLY A 261 -27.82 14.14 -12.17
N ASP A 262 -28.34 12.95 -12.51
CA ASP A 262 -29.74 12.76 -12.91
C ASP A 262 -30.69 12.51 -11.72
N GLY A 263 -30.15 12.42 -10.51
CA GLY A 263 -30.87 12.14 -9.27
C GLY A 263 -31.07 10.66 -8.98
N VAL A 264 -30.58 9.76 -9.83
CA VAL A 264 -30.57 8.31 -9.63
C VAL A 264 -29.16 7.88 -9.26
N ASN A 265 -29.04 7.07 -8.21
CA ASN A 265 -27.74 6.58 -7.81
C ASN A 265 -27.22 5.50 -8.77
N GLU A 266 -25.91 5.43 -8.94
CA GLU A 266 -25.20 4.27 -9.44
C GLU A 266 -24.37 3.58 -8.36
N VAL A 267 -23.99 2.34 -8.67
CA VAL A 267 -23.07 1.57 -7.83
C VAL A 267 -21.72 1.50 -8.52
N LEU A 268 -20.68 2.04 -7.88
CA LEU A 268 -19.30 1.80 -8.26
C LEU A 268 -18.76 0.59 -7.52
N SER A 269 -18.13 -0.33 -8.24
CA SER A 269 -17.42 -1.48 -7.66
C SER A 269 -15.94 -1.42 -8.03
N PHE A 270 -15.08 -1.47 -7.01
CA PHE A 270 -13.63 -1.40 -7.15
C PHE A 270 -13.02 -2.80 -6.96
N GLU A 271 -12.85 -3.53 -8.06
CA GLU A 271 -12.30 -4.89 -8.09
C GLU A 271 -10.77 -4.86 -7.96
N SER A 272 -10.26 -5.39 -6.86
CA SER A 272 -8.84 -5.41 -6.52
C SER A 272 -8.27 -6.83 -6.46
N HIS A 273 -7.09 -6.98 -7.06
CA HIS A 273 -6.30 -8.20 -7.10
C HIS A 273 -4.92 -7.97 -6.49
N ASP A 274 -4.27 -9.04 -6.02
CA ASP A 274 -2.94 -8.99 -5.40
C ASP A 274 -2.03 -10.16 -5.84
N ASP A 275 -0.90 -10.36 -5.15
CA ASP A 275 0.05 -11.42 -5.47
C ASP A 275 -0.50 -12.84 -5.21
N PHE A 276 -1.53 -12.97 -4.38
CA PHE A 276 -2.17 -14.23 -4.03
C PHE A 276 -3.41 -14.49 -4.89
N TYR A 277 -4.18 -13.43 -5.16
CA TYR A 277 -5.39 -13.46 -5.97
C TYR A 277 -5.14 -12.71 -7.28
N LEU A 278 -4.72 -13.47 -8.30
CA LEU A 278 -4.34 -12.91 -9.59
C LEU A 278 -5.58 -12.49 -10.39
N GLY A 279 -5.53 -11.27 -10.91
CA GLY A 279 -6.54 -10.74 -11.80
C GLY A 279 -6.16 -9.37 -12.35
N THR A 280 -7.15 -8.66 -12.86
CA THR A 280 -7.06 -7.34 -13.47
C THR A 280 -7.83 -6.41 -12.56
N ASP A 281 -7.14 -5.39 -12.06
CA ASP A 281 -7.80 -4.36 -11.28
C ASP A 281 -8.77 -3.58 -12.17
N GLN A 282 -10.04 -3.53 -11.77
CA GLN A 282 -11.11 -2.92 -12.57
C GLN A 282 -11.98 -2.03 -11.68
N VAL A 283 -12.55 -0.99 -12.30
CA VAL A 283 -13.61 -0.18 -11.71
C VAL A 283 -14.85 -0.36 -12.57
N HIS A 284 -15.96 -0.79 -11.97
CA HIS A 284 -17.22 -0.98 -12.67
C HIS A 284 -18.24 0.06 -12.23
N LYS A 285 -18.92 0.67 -13.20
CA LYS A 285 -20.16 1.42 -12.97
C LYS A 285 -21.32 0.46 -13.22
N ARG A 286 -22.18 0.30 -12.23
CA ARG A 286 -23.35 -0.59 -12.28
C ARG A 286 -24.63 0.21 -12.14
N ARG A 287 -25.67 -0.25 -12.85
CA ARG A 287 -27.03 0.24 -12.63
C ARG A 287 -27.52 -0.19 -11.25
N ALA A 288 -27.91 0.76 -10.41
CA ALA A 288 -28.30 0.49 -9.01
C ALA A 288 -29.43 -0.53 -8.87
N ALA A 289 -30.47 -0.43 -9.71
CA ALA A 289 -31.63 -1.33 -9.62
C ALA A 289 -31.36 -2.79 -10.07
N THR A 290 -30.35 -3.05 -10.89
CA THR A 290 -30.15 -4.38 -11.52
C THR A 290 -28.77 -5.00 -11.31
N GLY A 291 -27.78 -4.21 -10.88
CA GLY A 291 -26.39 -4.64 -10.77
C GLY A 291 -25.66 -4.81 -12.10
N GLU A 292 -26.33 -4.52 -13.23
CA GLU A 292 -25.75 -4.62 -14.58
C GLU A 292 -24.57 -3.66 -14.72
N ILE A 293 -23.43 -4.16 -15.20
CA ILE A 293 -22.26 -3.33 -15.52
C ILE A 293 -22.55 -2.53 -16.79
N ILE A 294 -22.56 -1.21 -16.66
CA ILE A 294 -22.80 -0.27 -17.76
C ILE A 294 -21.52 0.42 -18.25
N ALA A 295 -20.46 0.45 -17.43
CA ALA A 295 -19.11 0.85 -17.84
C ALA A 295 -18.05 0.14 -17.00
N THR A 296 -16.86 -0.06 -17.58
CA THR A 296 -15.69 -0.61 -16.91
C THR A 296 -14.45 0.19 -17.29
N TYR A 297 -13.63 0.51 -16.29
CA TYR A 297 -12.28 1.00 -16.47
C TYR A 297 -11.27 -0.08 -16.05
N ASP A 298 -10.38 -0.44 -16.97
CA ASP A 298 -9.28 -1.37 -16.72
C ASP A 298 -8.07 -0.60 -16.17
N TYR A 299 -7.71 -0.83 -14.92
CA TYR A 299 -6.58 -0.16 -14.28
C TYR A 299 -5.28 -0.89 -14.62
N VAL A 300 -4.53 -0.34 -15.58
CA VAL A 300 -3.25 -0.90 -16.02
C VAL A 300 -2.11 -0.38 -15.16
N HIS A 301 -1.45 -1.25 -14.40
CA HIS A 301 -0.24 -0.91 -13.64
C HIS A 301 0.88 -1.96 -13.82
N PRO A 302 2.16 -1.55 -13.75
CA PRO A 302 3.30 -2.39 -14.17
C PRO A 302 3.80 -3.39 -13.11
N GLY A 303 3.03 -3.75 -12.09
CA GLY A 303 3.50 -4.64 -11.02
C GLY A 303 2.40 -5.42 -10.32
N PHE A 304 2.68 -6.66 -9.91
CA PHE A 304 1.79 -7.45 -9.05
C PHE A 304 1.82 -6.91 -7.60
N GLY A 305 0.78 -7.20 -6.81
CA GLY A 305 0.79 -6.95 -5.36
C GLY A 305 0.33 -5.55 -4.92
N THR A 306 -0.57 -4.91 -5.66
CA THR A 306 -1.12 -3.62 -5.25
C THR A 306 -2.36 -3.86 -4.41
N GLY A 307 -2.32 -3.49 -3.12
CA GLY A 307 -3.45 -3.67 -2.19
C GLY A 307 -4.72 -2.95 -2.67
N GLN A 308 -5.80 -2.98 -1.89
CA GLN A 308 -7.11 -2.42 -2.29
C GLN A 308 -7.05 -0.99 -2.86
N TYR A 309 -7.99 -0.66 -3.75
CA TYR A 309 -8.18 0.71 -4.20
C TYR A 309 -8.39 1.69 -3.05
N HIS A 310 -7.80 2.86 -3.22
CA HIS A 310 -8.10 4.07 -2.49
C HIS A 310 -8.82 5.03 -3.42
N TRP A 311 -10.02 5.44 -3.06
CA TRP A 311 -10.91 6.17 -3.95
C TRP A 311 -11.60 7.34 -3.26
N ALA A 312 -12.08 8.27 -4.07
CA ALA A 312 -13.03 9.32 -3.72
C ALA A 312 -13.93 9.60 -4.93
N VAL A 313 -15.13 10.12 -4.66
CA VAL A 313 -16.09 10.56 -5.68
C VAL A 313 -16.50 11.98 -5.35
N GLY A 314 -16.50 12.87 -6.34
CA GLY A 314 -16.83 14.28 -6.15
C GLY A 314 -16.80 15.05 -7.46
N ASP A 315 -17.55 16.15 -7.49
CA ASP A 315 -17.59 17.09 -8.61
C ASP A 315 -16.35 18.01 -8.54
N LEU A 316 -15.35 17.72 -9.36
CA LEU A 316 -14.05 18.41 -9.35
C LEU A 316 -14.05 19.68 -10.21
N ASP A 317 -14.96 19.81 -11.16
CA ASP A 317 -15.01 20.94 -12.10
C ASP A 317 -16.29 21.79 -12.05
N GLY A 318 -17.23 21.42 -11.18
CA GLY A 318 -18.45 22.15 -10.88
C GLY A 318 -19.53 22.00 -11.95
N ASP A 319 -19.48 20.97 -12.79
CA ASP A 319 -20.45 20.75 -13.86
C ASP A 319 -21.73 20.02 -13.42
N GLY A 320 -21.77 19.56 -12.16
CA GLY A 320 -22.87 18.82 -11.55
C GLY A 320 -22.78 17.30 -11.73
N ARG A 321 -21.79 16.80 -12.47
CA ARG A 321 -21.42 15.39 -12.56
C ARG A 321 -20.28 15.12 -11.59
N ARG A 322 -20.05 13.85 -11.27
CA ARG A 322 -19.01 13.47 -10.29
C ARG A 322 -17.93 12.64 -10.95
N GLU A 323 -16.70 13.07 -10.75
CA GLU A 323 -15.51 12.32 -11.13
C GLU A 323 -15.19 11.25 -10.10
N VAL A 324 -14.46 10.23 -10.54
CA VAL A 324 -13.92 9.16 -9.69
C VAL A 324 -12.41 9.29 -9.62
N MET A 325 -11.88 9.50 -8.43
CA MET A 325 -10.44 9.55 -8.18
C MET A 325 -9.99 8.23 -7.58
N ILE A 326 -8.96 7.62 -8.15
CA ILE A 326 -8.44 6.32 -7.70
C ILE A 326 -6.92 6.32 -7.60
N THR A 327 -6.44 5.57 -6.61
CA THR A 327 -5.03 5.26 -6.35
C THR A 327 -4.93 3.83 -5.82
N LYS A 328 -3.75 3.21 -5.95
CA LYS A 328 -3.45 1.92 -5.32
C LYS A 328 -2.11 1.97 -4.57
N PRO A 329 -1.96 1.26 -3.44
CA PRO A 329 -0.68 1.11 -2.77
C PRO A 329 0.38 0.53 -3.71
N GLY A 330 1.59 1.12 -3.69
CA GLY A 330 2.71 0.67 -4.53
C GLY A 330 2.68 1.19 -5.98
N VAL A 331 1.58 1.83 -6.42
CA VAL A 331 1.51 2.50 -7.72
C VAL A 331 1.65 4.01 -7.51
N THR A 332 2.51 4.64 -8.31
CA THR A 332 2.69 6.09 -8.26
C THR A 332 1.69 6.78 -9.16
N GLY A 333 0.89 7.67 -8.57
CA GLY A 333 0.03 8.61 -9.30
C GLY A 333 -1.45 8.46 -9.00
N VAL A 334 -2.16 9.57 -9.15
CA VAL A 334 -3.62 9.66 -9.03
C VAL A 334 -4.23 9.55 -10.43
N THR A 335 -5.29 8.76 -10.55
CA THR A 335 -6.08 8.61 -11.77
C THR A 335 -7.47 9.22 -11.52
N ILE A 336 -7.93 10.07 -12.44
CA ILE A 336 -9.24 10.72 -12.41
C ILE A 336 -10.03 10.25 -13.63
N LEU A 337 -11.23 9.75 -13.38
CA LEU A 337 -12.18 9.28 -14.39
C LEU A 337 -13.43 10.16 -14.39
N ASP A 338 -14.08 10.33 -15.54
CA ASP A 338 -15.38 10.99 -15.65
C ASP A 338 -16.53 10.11 -15.11
N SER A 339 -17.76 10.65 -15.13
CA SER A 339 -19.01 9.99 -14.74
C SER A 339 -19.33 8.71 -15.54
N GLU A 340 -18.67 8.49 -16.68
CA GLU A 340 -18.77 7.29 -17.51
C GLU A 340 -17.52 6.40 -17.45
N LEU A 341 -16.66 6.61 -16.45
CA LEU A 341 -15.41 5.89 -16.22
C LEU A 341 -14.36 6.03 -17.34
N ARG A 342 -14.39 7.11 -18.11
CA ARG A 342 -13.34 7.43 -19.08
C ARG A 342 -12.22 8.21 -18.41
N LEU A 343 -10.98 7.91 -18.78
CA LEU A 343 -9.81 8.59 -18.24
C LEU A 343 -9.81 10.08 -18.61
N LEU A 344 -9.95 10.94 -17.60
CA LEU A 344 -9.77 12.39 -17.74
C LEU A 344 -8.31 12.79 -17.54
N ARG A 345 -7.68 12.29 -16.46
CA ARG A 345 -6.34 12.70 -16.07
C ARG A 345 -5.63 11.61 -15.29
N GLN A 346 -4.32 11.52 -15.51
CA GLN A 346 -3.41 10.75 -14.67
C GLN A 346 -2.16 11.58 -14.41
N GLY A 347 -1.69 11.62 -13.17
CA GLY A 347 -0.55 12.45 -12.79
C GLY A 347 0.28 11.84 -11.67
N ASN A 348 1.59 12.09 -11.72
CA ASN A 348 2.56 11.58 -10.76
C ASN A 348 2.56 12.40 -9.46
N VAL A 349 1.47 12.30 -8.70
CA VAL A 349 1.39 12.79 -7.31
C VAL A 349 1.49 11.57 -6.38
N SER A 350 2.34 11.65 -5.36
CA SER A 350 2.48 10.57 -4.38
C SER A 350 1.40 10.66 -3.32
N GLY A 351 0.85 9.50 -2.95
CA GLY A 351 -0.17 9.38 -1.92
C GLY A 351 -1.33 8.51 -2.38
N LEU A 352 -2.20 8.21 -1.43
CA LEU A 352 -3.43 7.44 -1.56
C LEU A 352 -4.59 8.38 -1.32
N VAL A 353 -5.57 8.36 -2.22
CA VAL A 353 -6.81 9.14 -2.11
C VAL A 353 -7.54 8.80 -0.82
N LEU A 354 -8.00 9.86 -0.15
CA LEU A 354 -8.82 9.78 1.06
C LEU A 354 -10.21 10.38 0.87
N ALA A 355 -10.31 11.53 0.21
CA ALA A 355 -11.56 12.26 0.03
C ALA A 355 -11.45 13.24 -1.14
N ALA A 356 -12.60 13.67 -1.64
CA ALA A 356 -12.78 14.83 -2.51
C ALA A 356 -13.72 15.80 -1.81
N ASN A 357 -13.29 17.03 -1.55
CA ASN A 357 -14.10 18.02 -0.83
C ASN A 357 -13.60 19.44 -1.13
N ASP A 358 -14.46 20.45 -1.00
CA ASP A 358 -14.07 21.86 -1.10
C ASP A 358 -13.27 22.26 0.15
N LEU A 359 -11.95 22.29 0.01
CA LEU A 359 -11.00 22.59 1.09
C LEU A 359 -10.48 24.03 0.98
N THR A 360 -10.76 24.71 -0.13
CA THR A 360 -10.35 26.08 -0.39
C THR A 360 -11.47 27.10 -0.19
N GLY A 361 -12.72 26.66 -0.15
CA GLY A 361 -13.94 27.48 -0.04
C GLY A 361 -14.36 28.12 -1.36
N ASP A 362 -13.93 27.57 -2.50
CA ASP A 362 -14.20 28.15 -3.82
C ASP A 362 -15.36 27.47 -4.57
N GLY A 363 -15.99 26.48 -3.94
CA GLY A 363 -17.10 25.70 -4.47
C GLY A 363 -16.69 24.53 -5.37
N GLN A 364 -15.41 24.33 -5.64
CA GLN A 364 -14.89 23.15 -6.36
C GLN A 364 -14.21 22.19 -5.37
N ALA A 365 -14.30 20.90 -5.63
CA ALA A 365 -13.65 19.91 -4.77
C ALA A 365 -12.14 19.80 -5.06
N GLU A 366 -11.35 19.80 -4.00
CA GLU A 366 -9.96 19.36 -3.98
C GLU A 366 -9.83 17.89 -3.62
N ILE A 367 -8.70 17.29 -3.97
CA ILE A 367 -8.38 15.90 -3.68
C ILE A 367 -7.44 15.84 -2.46
N LEU A 368 -7.91 15.14 -1.43
CA LEU A 368 -7.14 14.86 -0.22
C LEU A 368 -6.39 13.53 -0.35
N LEU A 369 -5.08 13.55 -0.15
CA LEU A 369 -4.21 12.38 -0.22
C LEU A 369 -3.49 12.13 1.11
N ARG A 370 -3.37 10.86 1.51
CA ARG A 370 -2.39 10.43 2.51
C ARG A 370 -1.16 9.82 1.85
N ASP A 371 0.00 10.25 2.26
CA ASP A 371 1.29 9.78 1.78
C ASP A 371 2.17 9.39 2.97
N ARG A 372 3.26 8.66 2.69
CA ARG A 372 4.25 8.29 3.69
C ARG A 372 5.64 8.63 3.20
N VAL A 373 6.24 9.64 3.82
CA VAL A 373 7.58 10.12 3.47
C VAL A 373 8.51 9.94 4.66
N GLN A 374 9.56 9.13 4.52
CA GLN A 374 10.57 8.92 5.58
C GLN A 374 9.96 8.49 6.93
N GLU A 375 8.99 7.57 6.90
CA GLU A 375 8.22 7.08 8.06
C GLU A 375 7.31 8.12 8.77
N GLN A 376 7.09 9.29 8.15
CA GLN A 376 6.09 10.27 8.56
C GLN A 376 4.85 10.15 7.68
N GLY A 377 3.66 10.25 8.27
CA GLY A 377 2.45 10.48 7.50
C GLY A 377 2.51 11.88 6.91
N VAL A 378 2.12 12.05 5.66
CA VAL A 378 2.03 13.35 5.00
C VAL A 378 0.64 13.46 4.41
N LEU A 379 -0.09 14.50 4.80
CA LEU A 379 -1.35 14.84 4.16
C LEU A 379 -1.04 15.81 3.01
N ARG A 380 -1.61 15.59 1.83
CA ARG A 380 -1.48 16.49 0.69
C ARG A 380 -2.86 16.88 0.20
N VAL A 381 -2.99 18.12 -0.22
CA VAL A 381 -4.17 18.62 -0.92
C VAL A 381 -3.74 19.02 -2.32
N VAL A 382 -4.41 18.48 -3.32
CA VAL A 382 -4.14 18.77 -4.73
C VAL A 382 -5.42 19.20 -5.44
N ASP A 383 -5.29 20.04 -6.46
CA ASP A 383 -6.41 20.46 -7.30
C ASP A 383 -6.77 19.40 -8.35
N ALA A 384 -7.86 19.63 -9.11
CA ALA A 384 -8.29 18.78 -10.22
C ALA A 384 -7.24 18.64 -11.35
N ALA A 385 -6.28 19.57 -11.43
CA ALA A 385 -5.14 19.49 -12.35
C ALA A 385 -3.96 18.66 -11.78
N LEU A 386 -4.14 18.06 -10.59
CA LEU A 386 -3.14 17.31 -9.83
C LEU A 386 -1.91 18.15 -9.44
N ARG A 387 -2.10 19.45 -9.21
CA ARG A 387 -1.08 20.34 -8.66
C ARG A 387 -1.23 20.37 -7.14
N GLU A 388 -0.14 20.13 -6.43
CA GLU A 388 -0.13 20.26 -4.97
C GLU A 388 -0.37 21.71 -4.56
N LEU A 389 -1.48 21.94 -3.86
CA LEU A 389 -1.81 23.23 -3.25
C LEU A 389 -0.99 23.39 -1.97
N TRP A 390 -0.98 22.36 -1.12
CA TRP A 390 -0.16 22.30 0.09
C TRP A 390 -0.01 20.87 0.61
N SER A 391 0.96 20.67 1.50
CA SER A 391 1.13 19.42 2.25
C SER A 391 1.53 19.67 3.71
N HIS A 392 1.13 18.76 4.60
CA HIS A 392 1.42 18.82 6.03
C HIS A 392 1.96 17.49 6.56
N PRO A 393 3.17 17.45 7.15
CA PRO A 393 3.73 16.24 7.72
C PRO A 393 3.23 16.01 9.16
N PHE A 394 2.98 14.75 9.49
CA PHE A 394 2.58 14.25 10.80
C PHE A 394 3.64 13.32 11.39
N PRO A 395 3.79 13.27 12.72
CA PRO A 395 4.82 12.46 13.36
C PRO A 395 4.57 10.94 13.28
N ALA A 396 3.33 10.53 12.97
CA ALA A 396 2.94 9.14 12.76
C ALA A 396 2.19 9.01 11.42
N GLU A 397 1.93 7.77 11.01
CA GLU A 397 1.08 7.50 9.85
C GLU A 397 -0.34 8.03 10.09
N ILE A 398 -0.95 8.51 9.00
CA ILE A 398 -2.32 8.99 9.02
C ILE A 398 -3.24 7.77 8.89
N SER A 399 -3.94 7.42 9.96
CA SER A 399 -4.93 6.34 9.94
C SER A 399 -6.23 6.81 9.26
N GLN A 400 -6.65 8.05 9.53
CA GLN A 400 -7.86 8.65 9.00
C GLN A 400 -7.71 10.17 8.87
N ALA A 401 -8.35 10.77 7.87
CA ALA A 401 -8.57 12.21 7.81
C ALA A 401 -10.01 12.47 7.34
N VAL A 402 -10.72 13.35 8.04
CA VAL A 402 -12.13 13.66 7.78
C VAL A 402 -12.25 15.16 7.51
N PRO A 403 -12.62 15.56 6.27
CA PRO A 403 -12.93 16.95 5.97
C PRO A 403 -14.33 17.31 6.48
N ALA A 404 -14.46 18.44 7.19
CA ALA A 404 -15.74 18.97 7.68
C ALA A 404 -15.60 20.44 8.10
N ASP A 405 -16.65 21.23 7.88
CA ASP A 405 -16.77 22.63 8.36
C ASP A 405 -17.09 22.63 9.86
N ILE A 406 -16.05 22.62 10.68
CA ILE A 406 -16.14 22.34 12.10
C ILE A 406 -16.42 23.60 12.91
N ASP A 407 -16.05 24.76 12.38
CA ASP A 407 -16.34 26.05 13.00
C ASP A 407 -17.47 26.85 12.34
N ALA A 408 -18.13 26.26 11.34
CA ALA A 408 -19.28 26.79 10.62
C ALA A 408 -18.98 28.10 9.87
N ASP A 409 -17.76 28.21 9.31
CA ASP A 409 -17.34 29.37 8.53
C ASP A 409 -17.54 29.20 7.01
N GLY A 410 -18.00 28.03 6.58
CA GLY A 410 -18.23 27.65 5.19
C GLY A 410 -17.02 27.07 4.48
N ILE A 411 -15.89 26.89 5.17
CA ILE A 411 -14.68 26.23 4.66
C ILE A 411 -14.45 24.95 5.48
N ASN A 412 -14.16 23.85 4.82
CA ASN A 412 -13.92 22.60 5.54
C ASN A 412 -12.53 22.58 6.20
N GLU A 413 -12.49 22.37 7.51
CA GLU A 413 -11.32 21.87 8.24
C GLU A 413 -11.04 20.41 7.87
N ILE A 414 -9.87 19.92 8.32
CA ILE A 414 -9.52 18.50 8.24
C ILE A 414 -9.14 17.99 9.62
N VAL A 415 -9.93 17.06 10.15
CA VAL A 415 -9.60 16.30 11.35
C VAL A 415 -8.70 15.14 10.96
N VAL A 416 -7.53 15.03 11.58
CA VAL A 416 -6.52 14.02 11.22
C VAL A 416 -6.17 13.17 12.44
N ALA A 417 -6.32 11.86 12.31
CA ALA A 417 -5.78 10.88 13.25
C ALA A 417 -4.40 10.42 12.78
N ALA A 418 -3.35 10.85 13.47
CA ALA A 418 -1.96 10.48 13.18
C ALA A 418 -1.17 10.27 14.48
N GLY A 419 -1.48 9.16 15.17
CA GLY A 419 -1.00 8.84 16.53
C GLY A 419 -1.66 9.67 17.65
N GLN A 420 -2.08 10.89 17.32
CA GLN A 420 -2.90 11.82 18.09
C GLN A 420 -3.93 12.47 17.15
N LEU A 421 -4.88 13.20 17.71
CA LEU A 421 -5.88 13.95 16.96
C LEU A 421 -5.40 15.37 16.64
N TYR A 422 -5.59 15.79 15.39
CA TYR A 422 -5.24 17.11 14.89
C TYR A 422 -6.44 17.71 14.16
N VAL A 423 -6.55 19.03 14.16
CA VAL A 423 -7.49 19.74 13.28
C VAL A 423 -6.70 20.76 12.48
N LEU A 424 -6.72 20.64 11.17
CA LEU A 424 -6.12 21.60 10.24
C LEU A 424 -7.24 22.49 9.72
N GLY A 425 -7.15 23.80 9.97
CA GLY A 425 -8.03 24.80 9.36
C GLY A 425 -7.20 25.87 8.67
N GLN A 426 -7.84 26.67 7.82
CA GLN A 426 -7.19 27.82 7.24
C GLN A 426 -6.98 28.88 8.32
N THR A 427 -5.74 29.03 8.81
CA THR A 427 -5.44 30.25 9.59
C THR A 427 -5.44 31.43 8.63
N MET A 428 -6.55 32.14 8.47
CA MET A 428 -6.44 33.55 8.10
C MET A 428 -5.64 34.22 9.23
N PRO A 429 -4.46 34.81 8.96
CA PRO A 429 -3.75 35.54 9.99
C PRO A 429 -4.64 36.70 10.43
N TRP A 430 -5.01 36.72 11.71
CA TRP A 430 -5.74 37.81 12.38
C TRP A 430 -5.15 39.21 12.08
N ALA A 431 -3.89 39.27 11.65
CA ALA A 431 -3.16 40.48 11.26
C ALA A 431 -3.64 41.15 9.95
N LEU A 432 -4.39 40.47 9.08
CA LEU A 432 -4.85 41.07 7.81
C LEU A 432 -6.14 41.89 7.93
N ARG A 433 -6.78 41.91 9.11
CA ARG A 433 -7.96 42.74 9.36
C ARG A 433 -7.61 44.21 9.63
N TYR A 434 -6.36 44.53 10.02
CA TYR A 434 -5.87 45.91 10.17
C TYR A 434 -4.34 46.05 10.01
N TRP A 435 -3.93 46.69 8.91
CA TRP A 435 -2.71 47.49 8.71
C TRP A 435 -1.40 46.81 8.23
N PRO A 436 -0.55 47.53 7.45
CA PRO A 436 0.45 46.94 6.56
C PRO A 436 1.94 47.17 6.96
N TRP A 437 2.80 46.33 6.36
CA TRP A 437 4.26 46.38 6.19
C TRP A 437 5.22 46.06 7.37
N VAL A 438 6.15 45.15 7.04
CA VAL A 438 7.53 44.90 7.54
C VAL A 438 7.71 44.09 8.82
N VAL A 439 8.16 42.82 8.70
CA VAL A 439 9.46 42.32 9.27
C VAL A 439 9.97 41.12 8.42
N SER A 440 11.26 41.09 8.14
CA SER A 440 11.94 40.18 7.18
C SER A 440 11.95 38.68 7.53
N PRO A 441 11.94 37.76 6.52
CA PRO A 441 11.85 36.29 6.69
C PRO A 441 13.05 35.58 7.34
N LEU A 442 14.16 36.28 7.59
CA LEU A 442 15.45 35.64 7.93
C LEU A 442 15.57 35.17 9.38
N VAL A 443 14.76 35.68 10.31
CA VAL A 443 14.85 35.33 11.74
C VAL A 443 14.05 34.06 12.09
N LEU A 444 13.00 33.74 11.32
CA LEU A 444 12.13 32.57 11.55
C LEU A 444 12.75 31.24 11.07
N LEU A 445 13.57 31.26 10.02
CA LEU A 445 14.19 30.06 9.45
C LEU A 445 15.24 29.41 10.38
N GLY A 446 15.92 30.21 11.23
CA GLY A 446 16.94 29.69 12.14
C GLY A 446 16.39 28.90 13.33
N ALA A 447 15.23 29.29 13.86
CA ALA A 447 14.63 28.67 15.04
C ALA A 447 13.86 27.38 14.71
N VAL A 448 13.17 27.32 13.56
CA VAL A 448 12.46 26.13 13.09
C VAL A 448 13.43 25.01 12.69
N GLY A 449 14.56 25.35 12.06
CA GLY A 449 15.58 24.37 11.67
C GLY A 449 16.25 23.65 12.84
N ALA A 450 16.51 24.34 13.95
CA ALA A 450 17.13 23.74 15.15
C ALA A 450 16.17 22.83 15.92
N GLY A 451 14.88 23.18 15.99
CA GLY A 451 13.83 22.37 16.62
C GLY A 451 13.52 21.08 15.85
N TRP A 452 13.37 21.18 14.52
CA TRP A 452 13.13 20.04 13.62
C TRP A 452 14.26 19.00 13.66
N GLN A 453 15.50 19.46 13.66
CA GLN A 453 16.67 18.59 13.74
C GLN A 453 16.77 17.85 15.07
N ARG A 454 16.37 18.50 16.18
CA ARG A 454 16.40 17.88 17.52
C ARG A 454 15.30 16.81 17.67
N ALA A 455 14.13 17.03 17.08
CA ALA A 455 13.04 16.04 17.04
C ALA A 455 13.38 14.79 16.20
N ARG A 456 13.97 14.96 15.01
CA ARG A 456 14.38 13.83 14.15
C ARG A 456 15.44 12.93 14.81
N PHE A 457 16.36 13.53 15.57
CA PHE A 457 17.35 12.74 16.31
C PHE A 457 16.75 11.97 17.49
N GLN A 458 15.82 12.57 18.23
CA GLN A 458 15.11 11.87 19.31
C GLN A 458 14.28 10.69 18.77
N LEU A 459 13.66 10.85 17.58
CA LEU A 459 12.94 9.78 16.89
C LEU A 459 13.87 8.64 16.43
N ALA A 460 15.08 8.96 15.96
CA ALA A 460 16.07 7.96 15.57
C ALA A 460 16.57 7.14 16.78
N LEU A 461 16.70 7.78 17.96
CA LEU A 461 17.07 7.12 19.21
C LEU A 461 15.98 6.16 19.71
N THR A 462 14.70 6.53 19.60
CA THR A 462 13.59 5.68 20.05
C THR A 462 13.32 4.50 19.12
N ARG A 463 13.56 4.65 17.81
CA ARG A 463 13.35 3.59 16.80
C ARG A 463 14.59 2.75 16.45
N LYS A 464 15.79 3.09 16.97
CA LYS A 464 17.08 2.50 16.55
C LYS A 464 17.28 2.48 15.03
N PHE A 465 16.86 3.55 14.35
CA PHE A 465 16.85 3.64 12.89
C PHE A 465 18.27 3.68 12.29
N ASN A 466 18.57 2.75 11.38
CA ASN A 466 19.82 2.70 10.64
C ASN A 466 19.58 2.35 9.16
N PRO A 467 19.80 3.28 8.20
CA PRO A 467 19.46 3.10 6.79
C PRO A 467 20.54 2.35 5.98
N TYR A 468 21.70 2.07 6.59
CA TYR A 468 22.78 1.37 5.90
C TYR A 468 22.52 -0.14 5.89
N VAL A 469 22.69 -0.77 4.73
CA VAL A 469 22.49 -2.20 4.55
C VAL A 469 23.80 -2.84 4.14
N ALA A 470 24.35 -3.67 5.01
CA ALA A 470 25.57 -4.44 4.72
C ALA A 470 25.22 -5.88 4.37
N GLY A 471 25.69 -6.35 3.21
CA GLY A 471 25.65 -7.76 2.81
C GLY A 471 24.46 -8.21 1.96
N ARG A 472 23.36 -7.44 1.90
CA ARG A 472 22.25 -7.67 0.96
C ARG A 472 22.39 -6.82 -0.30
N ALA A 473 21.80 -7.27 -1.40
CA ALA A 473 21.71 -6.48 -2.63
C ALA A 473 20.73 -5.31 -2.44
N ILE A 474 21.02 -4.18 -3.09
CA ILE A 474 20.18 -2.98 -3.05
C ILE A 474 19.17 -3.04 -4.19
N THR A 475 17.88 -3.12 -3.84
CA THR A 475 16.77 -3.17 -4.80
C THR A 475 16.11 -1.79 -4.95
N GLU A 476 16.17 -0.93 -3.94
CA GLU A 476 15.60 0.41 -3.98
C GLU A 476 16.48 1.40 -4.77
N PRO A 477 15.96 2.06 -5.84
CA PRO A 477 16.78 2.91 -6.70
C PRO A 477 17.29 4.17 -6.01
N HIS A 478 16.62 4.66 -4.96
CA HIS A 478 17.09 5.85 -4.22
C HIS A 478 18.30 5.55 -3.31
N LEU A 479 18.65 4.27 -3.09
CA LEU A 479 19.84 3.83 -2.36
C LEU A 479 20.93 3.31 -3.31
N PHE A 480 20.73 3.43 -4.63
CA PHE A 480 21.66 2.98 -5.66
C PHE A 480 22.49 4.16 -6.20
N TYR A 481 23.79 4.20 -5.86
CA TYR A 481 24.64 5.35 -6.12
C TYR A 481 25.72 5.09 -7.18
N GLY A 482 25.96 6.05 -8.08
CA GLY A 482 27.20 6.15 -8.85
C GLY A 482 27.39 5.11 -9.94
N ARG A 483 26.30 4.47 -10.37
CA ARG A 483 26.29 3.39 -11.37
C ARG A 483 25.46 3.73 -12.61
N GLU A 484 24.98 4.95 -12.72
CA GLU A 484 24.03 5.39 -13.73
C GLU A 484 24.63 5.29 -15.15
N GLN A 485 25.90 5.68 -15.30
CA GLN A 485 26.60 5.57 -16.58
C GLN A 485 26.87 4.12 -16.98
N LEU A 486 27.26 3.28 -16.01
CA LEU A 486 27.51 1.86 -16.25
C LEU A 486 26.21 1.14 -16.63
N LEU A 487 25.13 1.42 -15.91
CA LEU A 487 23.79 0.92 -16.22
C LEU A 487 23.35 1.32 -17.62
N LYS A 488 23.49 2.60 -18.00
CA LYS A 488 23.18 3.09 -19.35
C LYS A 488 24.00 2.39 -20.43
N ARG A 489 25.29 2.15 -20.17
CA ARG A 489 26.17 1.41 -21.09
C ARG A 489 25.72 -0.03 -21.27
N ILE A 490 25.37 -0.73 -20.18
CA ILE A 490 24.91 -2.12 -20.21
C ILE A 490 23.62 -2.23 -21.03
N LEU A 491 22.64 -1.37 -20.75
CA LEU A 491 21.36 -1.35 -21.48
C LEU A 491 21.56 -1.11 -22.98
N GLY A 492 22.43 -0.18 -23.37
CA GLY A 492 22.75 0.04 -24.78
C GLY A 492 23.52 -1.10 -25.45
N THR A 493 24.32 -1.87 -24.70
CA THR A 493 24.98 -3.06 -25.24
C THR A 493 24.00 -4.20 -25.50
N LEU A 494 22.99 -4.38 -24.64
CA LEU A 494 22.05 -5.50 -24.69
C LEU A 494 21.23 -5.61 -25.97
N HIS A 495 21.15 -4.54 -26.76
CA HIS A 495 20.53 -4.58 -28.09
C HIS A 495 21.24 -5.53 -29.04
N ASN A 496 22.57 -5.62 -28.96
CA ASN A 496 23.39 -6.30 -29.97
C ASN A 496 24.33 -7.36 -29.40
N ASN A 497 24.68 -7.28 -28.11
CA ASN A 497 25.65 -8.17 -27.49
C ASN A 497 25.25 -8.55 -26.06
N SER A 498 25.75 -9.69 -25.62
CA SER A 498 25.67 -10.10 -24.22
C SER A 498 26.80 -9.47 -23.40
N VAL A 499 26.55 -9.21 -22.13
CA VAL A 499 27.45 -8.53 -21.20
C VAL A 499 27.92 -9.48 -20.12
N LEU A 500 29.22 -9.40 -19.80
CA LEU A 500 29.82 -10.05 -18.66
C LEU A 500 30.27 -9.01 -17.64
N LEU A 501 29.59 -8.98 -16.49
CA LEU A 501 29.92 -8.16 -15.34
C LEU A 501 30.91 -8.90 -14.45
N TYR A 502 32.09 -8.33 -14.29
CA TYR A 502 33.12 -8.88 -13.41
C TYR A 502 33.62 -7.83 -12.42
N GLY A 503 34.15 -8.30 -11.30
CA GLY A 503 34.66 -7.46 -10.24
C GLY A 503 34.64 -8.19 -8.90
N GLU A 504 35.22 -7.58 -7.88
CA GLU A 504 35.38 -8.20 -6.56
C GLU A 504 34.06 -8.66 -5.93
N ARG A 505 34.13 -9.61 -4.98
CA ARG A 505 32.98 -9.98 -4.16
C ARG A 505 32.41 -8.76 -3.47
N ARG A 506 31.07 -8.64 -3.45
CA ARG A 506 30.33 -7.55 -2.80
C ARG A 506 30.57 -6.14 -3.38
N ILE A 507 31.08 -6.01 -4.61
CA ILE A 507 31.23 -4.72 -5.30
C ILE A 507 29.89 -4.13 -5.82
N GLY A 508 28.79 -4.87 -5.67
CA GLY A 508 27.43 -4.45 -6.04
C GLY A 508 26.89 -5.03 -7.36
N LYS A 509 27.43 -6.17 -7.83
CA LYS A 509 26.99 -6.83 -9.08
C LYS A 509 25.52 -7.25 -9.04
N THR A 510 25.10 -7.95 -7.98
CA THR A 510 23.71 -8.36 -7.77
C THR A 510 22.76 -7.16 -7.73
N SER A 511 23.12 -6.09 -7.00
CA SER A 511 22.36 -4.84 -6.99
C SER A 511 22.21 -4.26 -8.40
N LEU A 512 23.29 -4.27 -9.19
CA LEU A 512 23.27 -3.78 -10.58
C LEU A 512 22.37 -4.65 -11.47
N LEU A 513 22.35 -5.98 -11.32
CA LEU A 513 21.43 -6.87 -12.05
C LEU A 513 19.96 -6.57 -11.73
N HIS A 514 19.61 -6.31 -10.46
CA HIS A 514 18.26 -5.90 -10.08
C HIS A 514 17.86 -4.57 -10.73
N GLN A 515 18.77 -3.59 -10.78
CA GLN A 515 18.50 -2.32 -11.45
C GLN A 515 18.36 -2.47 -12.97
N ILE A 516 19.14 -3.36 -13.60
CA ILE A 516 18.97 -3.70 -15.02
C ILE A 516 17.60 -4.32 -15.27
N ARG A 517 17.21 -5.33 -14.47
CA ARG A 517 15.87 -5.96 -14.57
C ARG A 517 14.77 -4.92 -14.50
N ARG A 518 14.83 -4.05 -13.49
CA ARG A 518 13.86 -2.97 -13.30
C ARG A 518 13.77 -2.06 -14.53
N ARG A 519 14.92 -1.58 -15.03
CA ARG A 519 14.96 -0.70 -16.20
C ARG A 519 14.42 -1.34 -17.47
N LEU A 520 14.72 -2.62 -17.70
CA LEU A 520 14.18 -3.36 -18.85
C LEU A 520 12.65 -3.52 -18.78
N LEU A 521 12.06 -3.50 -17.58
CA LEU A 521 10.61 -3.57 -17.37
C LEU A 521 9.93 -2.19 -17.41
N THR A 522 10.58 -1.13 -16.90
CA THR A 522 9.96 0.19 -16.75
C THR A 522 10.19 1.14 -17.92
N ASP A 523 11.30 0.99 -18.65
CA ASP A 523 11.71 1.92 -19.70
C ASP A 523 11.47 1.25 -21.06
N PRO A 524 10.35 1.51 -21.76
CA PRO A 524 10.00 0.82 -22.99
C PRO A 524 10.99 1.13 -24.12
N ASP A 525 11.48 0.09 -24.79
CA ASP A 525 12.38 0.22 -25.93
C ASP A 525 11.59 0.29 -27.25
N PRO A 526 11.96 1.17 -28.20
CA PRO A 526 11.23 1.33 -29.45
C PRO A 526 11.37 0.13 -30.39
N GLN A 527 12.48 -0.61 -30.32
CA GLN A 527 12.81 -1.70 -31.24
C GLN A 527 12.53 -3.08 -30.64
N TYR A 528 12.88 -3.26 -29.38
CA TYR A 528 12.79 -4.55 -28.70
C TYR A 528 11.75 -4.53 -27.58
N TRP A 529 11.17 -5.70 -27.32
CA TRP A 529 10.44 -5.93 -26.08
C TRP A 529 11.24 -6.92 -25.24
N PHE A 530 11.88 -6.39 -24.19
CA PHE A 530 12.73 -7.18 -23.32
C PHE A 530 11.91 -7.95 -22.30
N ILE A 531 12.21 -9.25 -22.16
CA ILE A 531 11.64 -10.13 -21.14
C ILE A 531 12.78 -10.55 -20.20
N PRO A 532 13.01 -9.81 -19.09
CA PRO A 532 14.16 -10.05 -18.23
C PRO A 532 13.90 -11.15 -17.19
N ALA A 533 14.63 -12.26 -17.32
CA ALA A 533 14.61 -13.37 -16.36
C ALA A 533 15.84 -13.28 -15.45
N TYR A 534 15.61 -13.13 -14.14
CA TYR A 534 16.68 -13.17 -13.14
C TYR A 534 16.92 -14.61 -12.68
N ILE A 535 18.16 -15.07 -12.77
CA ILE A 535 18.55 -16.45 -12.49
C ILE A 535 19.74 -16.43 -11.55
N TYR A 536 19.60 -17.08 -10.40
CA TYR A 536 20.65 -17.22 -9.41
C TYR A 536 21.24 -18.63 -9.47
N LEU A 537 22.52 -18.77 -9.84
CA LEU A 537 23.13 -20.08 -10.09
C LEU A 537 23.75 -20.75 -8.86
N ALA A 538 23.83 -20.07 -7.71
CA ALA A 538 24.47 -20.69 -6.55
C ALA A 538 23.71 -21.94 -6.10
N GLY A 539 24.42 -23.07 -6.01
CA GLY A 539 23.83 -24.36 -5.64
C GLY A 539 23.17 -25.13 -6.79
N VAL A 540 23.13 -24.57 -8.01
CA VAL A 540 22.64 -25.29 -9.19
C VAL A 540 23.72 -26.26 -9.68
N GLY A 541 23.32 -27.49 -9.99
CA GLY A 541 24.19 -28.52 -10.58
C GLY A 541 24.15 -28.50 -12.12
N PRO A 542 25.15 -29.08 -12.80
CA PRO A 542 25.23 -29.08 -14.26
C PRO A 542 24.03 -29.76 -14.94
N GLU A 543 23.42 -30.79 -14.31
CA GLU A 543 22.26 -31.50 -14.84
C GLU A 543 20.97 -30.66 -14.80
N GLN A 544 20.86 -29.72 -13.86
CA GLN A 544 19.69 -28.85 -13.69
C GLN A 544 19.87 -27.50 -14.38
N PHE A 545 21.02 -27.26 -15.01
CA PHE A 545 21.38 -25.94 -15.51
C PHE A 545 20.38 -25.43 -16.56
N PHE A 546 20.13 -26.22 -17.62
CA PHE A 546 19.25 -25.80 -18.71
C PHE A 546 17.78 -25.72 -18.29
N SER A 547 17.31 -26.62 -17.41
CA SER A 547 15.94 -26.54 -16.87
C SER A 547 15.76 -25.32 -15.97
N THR A 548 16.78 -24.92 -15.21
CA THR A 548 16.76 -23.68 -14.41
C THR A 548 16.67 -22.44 -15.30
N LEU A 549 17.40 -22.40 -16.42
CA LEU A 549 17.30 -21.29 -17.38
C LEU A 549 15.89 -21.21 -17.99
N ALA A 550 15.36 -22.35 -18.44
CA ALA A 550 14.03 -22.44 -19.02
C ALA A 550 12.93 -22.07 -18.02
N ALA A 551 13.02 -22.54 -16.77
CA ALA A 551 12.09 -22.21 -15.71
C ALA A 551 12.06 -20.70 -15.42
N GLY A 552 13.24 -20.07 -15.29
CA GLY A 552 13.33 -18.62 -15.05
C GLY A 552 12.74 -17.78 -16.18
N LEU A 553 12.92 -18.23 -17.44
CA LEU A 553 12.33 -17.58 -18.61
C LEU A 553 10.84 -17.83 -18.75
N ALA A 554 10.36 -19.05 -18.46
CA ALA A 554 8.95 -19.39 -18.44
C ALA A 554 8.21 -18.53 -17.39
N GLU A 555 8.81 -18.36 -16.21
CA GLU A 555 8.28 -17.50 -15.15
C GLU A 555 8.23 -16.03 -15.59
N ALA A 556 9.31 -15.52 -16.19
CA ALA A 556 9.33 -14.16 -16.72
C ALA A 556 8.29 -13.94 -17.83
N ALA A 557 8.05 -14.95 -18.68
CA ALA A 557 7.06 -14.89 -19.76
C ALA A 557 5.61 -15.06 -19.27
N ARG A 558 5.38 -15.76 -18.14
CA ARG A 558 4.05 -15.98 -17.56
C ARG A 558 3.33 -14.67 -17.25
N ALA A 559 4.07 -13.66 -16.81
CA ALA A 559 3.53 -12.32 -16.56
C ALA A 559 2.97 -11.62 -17.83
N HIS A 560 3.23 -12.18 -19.02
CA HIS A 560 2.92 -11.55 -20.30
C HIS A 560 2.05 -12.43 -21.21
N LEU A 561 1.76 -13.66 -20.80
CA LEU A 561 0.99 -14.63 -21.58
C LEU A 561 -0.18 -15.13 -20.73
N LYS A 562 -1.38 -15.19 -21.33
CA LYS A 562 -2.57 -15.77 -20.66
C LYS A 562 -2.35 -17.24 -20.28
N GLU A 563 -1.71 -17.99 -21.19
CA GLU A 563 -1.29 -19.37 -20.96
C GLU A 563 0.12 -19.55 -21.51
N LEU A 564 0.96 -20.31 -20.80
CA LEU A 564 2.28 -20.68 -21.30
C LEU A 564 2.13 -21.76 -22.38
N PRO A 565 2.97 -21.73 -23.44
CA PRO A 565 3.05 -22.85 -24.37
C PRO A 565 3.48 -24.14 -23.63
N PRO A 566 3.26 -25.34 -24.22
CA PRO A 566 3.65 -26.60 -23.61
C PRO A 566 5.19 -26.75 -23.59
N LEU A 567 5.81 -26.20 -22.56
CA LEU A 567 7.26 -26.28 -22.31
C LEU A 567 7.61 -27.56 -21.54
N HIS A 568 8.77 -28.13 -21.82
CA HIS A 568 9.19 -29.45 -21.31
C HIS A 568 10.27 -29.35 -20.22
N TYR A 569 10.55 -28.16 -19.69
CA TYR A 569 11.63 -27.93 -18.73
C TYR A 569 11.51 -28.66 -17.39
N GLN A 570 10.35 -29.27 -17.12
CA GLN A 570 10.09 -30.09 -15.93
C GLN A 570 10.40 -31.58 -16.18
N GLU A 571 10.67 -31.99 -17.42
CA GLU A 571 10.96 -33.38 -17.77
C GLU A 571 12.40 -33.76 -17.39
N PRO A 572 12.64 -35.00 -16.91
CA PRO A 572 13.98 -35.48 -16.61
C PRO A 572 14.83 -35.61 -17.89
N GLY A 573 16.12 -35.29 -17.81
CA GLY A 573 17.04 -35.33 -18.94
C GLY A 573 16.99 -34.10 -19.86
N TYR A 574 16.47 -32.98 -19.36
CA TYR A 574 16.39 -31.72 -20.10
C TYR A 574 17.77 -31.19 -20.51
N ASP A 575 18.03 -31.19 -21.82
CA ASP A 575 19.32 -30.84 -22.41
C ASP A 575 19.28 -29.53 -23.21
N THR A 576 20.37 -29.22 -23.91
CA THR A 576 20.46 -28.01 -24.75
C THR A 576 19.43 -28.01 -25.89
N SER A 577 19.15 -29.17 -26.49
CA SER A 577 18.21 -29.29 -27.61
C SER A 577 16.77 -29.04 -27.15
N ALA A 578 16.41 -29.55 -25.97
CA ALA A 578 15.14 -29.30 -25.32
C ALA A 578 14.97 -27.81 -24.98
N LEU A 579 16.00 -27.16 -24.44
CA LEU A 579 16.00 -25.71 -24.19
C LEU A 579 15.75 -24.91 -25.46
N VAL A 580 16.46 -25.19 -26.55
CA VAL A 580 16.27 -24.50 -27.84
C VAL A 580 14.82 -24.66 -28.35
N ARG A 581 14.24 -25.85 -28.23
CA ARG A 581 12.86 -26.12 -28.64
C ARG A 581 11.86 -25.28 -27.83
N ASP A 582 11.99 -25.29 -26.52
CA ASP A 582 11.12 -24.54 -25.61
C ASP A 582 11.27 -23.02 -25.81
N LEU A 583 12.49 -22.52 -25.99
CA LEU A 583 12.76 -21.11 -26.30
C LEU A 583 12.07 -20.65 -27.59
N ARG A 584 12.09 -21.48 -28.65
CA ARG A 584 11.38 -21.15 -29.91
C ARG A 584 9.88 -21.03 -29.70
N GLN A 585 9.29 -21.93 -28.93
CA GLN A 585 7.86 -21.87 -28.60
C GLN A 585 7.54 -20.63 -27.76
N LEU A 586 8.38 -20.32 -26.77
CA LEU A 586 8.22 -19.17 -25.89
C LEU A 586 8.32 -17.85 -26.67
N ILE A 587 9.32 -17.71 -27.54
CA ILE A 587 9.49 -16.53 -28.41
C ILE A 587 8.30 -16.38 -29.35
N ALA A 588 7.83 -17.47 -29.97
CA ALA A 588 6.66 -17.43 -30.84
C ALA A 588 5.40 -16.98 -30.10
N ALA A 589 5.17 -17.49 -28.88
CA ALA A 589 4.04 -17.10 -28.04
C ALA A 589 4.12 -15.62 -27.63
N LEU A 590 5.31 -15.13 -27.29
CA LEU A 590 5.55 -13.72 -26.92
C LEU A 590 5.51 -12.77 -28.12
N GLN A 591 5.82 -13.24 -29.34
CA GLN A 591 5.86 -12.36 -30.51
C GLN A 591 4.45 -11.86 -30.90
N ALA A 592 3.39 -12.61 -30.55
CA ALA A 592 2.01 -12.20 -30.78
C ALA A 592 1.63 -10.90 -30.02
N PRO A 593 1.81 -10.80 -28.68
CA PRO A 593 1.58 -9.54 -27.96
C PRO A 593 2.65 -8.46 -28.21
N ALA A 594 3.85 -8.80 -28.69
CA ALA A 594 4.94 -7.85 -28.93
C ALA A 594 4.64 -6.79 -30.02
N GLY A 595 3.62 -7.02 -30.86
CA GLY A 595 3.25 -6.11 -31.94
C GLY A 595 4.39 -5.90 -32.95
N LYS A 596 4.80 -4.64 -33.15
CA LYS A 596 5.90 -4.27 -34.08
C LYS A 596 7.31 -4.45 -33.48
N ARG A 597 7.42 -4.71 -32.17
CA ARG A 597 8.70 -4.89 -31.49
C ARG A 597 9.19 -6.33 -31.63
N GLN A 598 10.50 -6.52 -31.69
CA GLN A 598 11.09 -7.86 -31.66
C GLN A 598 11.22 -8.33 -30.21
N VAL A 599 10.74 -9.54 -29.90
CA VAL A 599 10.92 -10.12 -28.55
C VAL A 599 12.40 -10.36 -28.28
N LYS A 600 12.87 -9.95 -27.11
CA LYS A 600 14.25 -10.21 -26.66
C LYS A 600 14.26 -10.75 -25.23
N LEU A 601 14.55 -12.03 -25.08
CA LEU A 601 14.69 -12.69 -23.79
C LEU A 601 16.02 -12.28 -23.16
N ALA A 602 15.98 -11.57 -22.04
CA ALA A 602 17.16 -11.05 -21.35
C ALA A 602 17.48 -11.92 -20.11
N LEU A 603 18.51 -12.75 -20.22
CA LEU A 603 18.98 -13.62 -19.14
C LEU A 603 19.90 -12.83 -18.19
N LEU A 604 19.42 -12.53 -16.99
CA LEU A 604 20.18 -11.86 -15.94
C LEU A 604 20.70 -12.92 -14.95
N ILE A 605 21.90 -13.42 -15.19
CA ILE A 605 22.47 -14.57 -14.48
C ILE A 605 23.45 -14.07 -13.42
N ASP A 606 23.19 -14.37 -12.16
CA ASP A 606 24.09 -14.07 -11.03
C ASP A 606 24.83 -15.33 -10.56
N GLU A 607 25.97 -15.14 -9.90
CA GLU A 607 26.86 -16.21 -9.41
C GLU A 607 27.32 -17.18 -10.53
N VAL A 608 27.68 -16.64 -11.70
CA VAL A 608 28.18 -17.47 -12.83
C VAL A 608 29.48 -18.22 -12.51
N ASP A 609 30.16 -17.85 -11.43
CA ASP A 609 31.36 -18.55 -10.95
C ASP A 609 31.09 -20.05 -10.75
N GLN A 610 29.85 -20.44 -10.46
CA GLN A 610 29.41 -21.83 -10.38
C GLN A 610 29.75 -22.63 -11.65
N MET A 611 29.60 -22.01 -12.83
CA MET A 611 29.87 -22.63 -14.13
C MET A 611 31.35 -23.00 -14.35
N ASN A 612 32.29 -22.44 -13.57
CA ASN A 612 33.70 -22.83 -13.62
C ASN A 612 33.96 -24.29 -13.24
N SER A 613 32.99 -24.92 -12.57
CA SER A 613 33.01 -26.32 -12.14
C SER A 613 32.25 -27.26 -13.09
N TYR A 614 31.52 -26.70 -14.06
CA TYR A 614 30.70 -27.48 -14.97
C TYR A 614 31.53 -28.16 -16.06
N PRO A 615 31.05 -29.30 -16.59
CA PRO A 615 31.63 -29.92 -17.76
C PRO A 615 31.62 -28.97 -18.97
N GLU A 616 32.67 -29.03 -19.78
CA GLU A 616 32.85 -28.18 -20.97
C GLU A 616 31.66 -28.27 -21.96
N ALA A 617 31.03 -29.45 -22.04
CA ALA A 617 29.84 -29.67 -22.85
C ALA A 617 28.66 -28.75 -22.46
N VAL A 618 28.48 -28.42 -21.17
CA VAL A 618 27.41 -27.53 -20.70
C VAL A 618 27.69 -26.09 -21.15
N ASN A 619 28.94 -25.63 -21.05
CA ASN A 619 29.37 -24.32 -21.51
C ASN A 619 29.21 -24.16 -23.03
N GLN A 620 29.62 -25.18 -23.79
CA GLN A 620 29.42 -25.25 -25.23
C GLN A 620 27.93 -25.28 -25.60
N GLY A 621 27.12 -26.02 -24.84
CA GLY A 621 25.68 -26.06 -24.98
C GLY A 621 25.07 -24.67 -24.85
N LEU A 622 25.36 -23.94 -23.76
CA LEU A 622 24.87 -22.58 -23.59
C LEU A 622 25.34 -21.64 -24.71
N ARG A 623 26.62 -21.68 -25.10
CA ARG A 623 27.12 -20.89 -26.25
C ARG A 623 26.32 -21.20 -27.52
N SER A 624 26.03 -22.47 -27.78
CA SER A 624 25.29 -22.89 -28.97
C SER A 624 23.87 -22.31 -29.01
N VAL A 625 23.21 -22.15 -27.86
CA VAL A 625 21.87 -21.52 -27.76
C VAL A 625 21.90 -20.09 -28.31
N PHE A 626 22.96 -19.32 -28.04
CA PHE A 626 23.10 -17.95 -28.52
C PHE A 626 23.67 -17.83 -29.94
N MET A 627 24.31 -18.87 -30.47
CA MET A 627 24.92 -18.87 -31.81
C MET A 627 23.98 -19.37 -32.91
N GLN A 628 22.88 -20.03 -32.54
CA GLN A 628 21.80 -20.41 -33.45
C GLN A 628 20.93 -19.19 -33.83
N ASP A 629 19.93 -19.40 -34.67
CA ASP A 629 18.94 -18.38 -35.09
C ASP A 629 18.21 -17.69 -33.90
N LEU A 630 18.34 -18.23 -32.69
CA LEU A 630 17.82 -17.63 -31.45
C LEU A 630 18.64 -16.42 -30.97
N GLY A 631 19.87 -16.23 -31.45
CA GLY A 631 20.77 -15.16 -30.99
C GLY A 631 20.21 -13.75 -31.17
N GLU A 632 19.36 -13.52 -32.18
CA GLU A 632 18.72 -12.21 -32.37
C GLU A 632 17.68 -11.88 -31.28
N HIS A 633 17.09 -12.92 -30.70
CA HIS A 633 16.06 -12.89 -29.67
C HIS A 633 16.59 -13.12 -28.25
N LEU A 634 17.90 -13.30 -28.09
CA LEU A 634 18.52 -13.57 -26.80
C LEU A 634 19.56 -12.50 -26.46
N ALA A 635 19.57 -12.08 -25.20
CA ALA A 635 20.65 -11.31 -24.62
C ALA A 635 20.93 -11.82 -23.21
N ALA A 636 22.17 -11.73 -22.75
CA ALA A 636 22.50 -12.08 -21.37
C ALA A 636 23.30 -10.98 -20.69
N VAL A 637 23.01 -10.72 -19.42
CA VAL A 637 23.92 -10.07 -18.49
C VAL A 637 24.30 -11.10 -17.45
N ILE A 638 25.57 -11.46 -17.42
CA ILE A 638 26.07 -12.48 -16.52
C ILE A 638 27.01 -11.82 -15.52
N ALA A 639 26.90 -12.13 -14.23
CA ALA A 639 27.73 -11.59 -13.16
C ALA A 639 28.57 -12.66 -12.45
N GLY A 640 29.85 -12.37 -12.23
CA GLY A 640 30.80 -13.25 -11.53
C GLY A 640 31.97 -12.50 -10.89
N VAL A 641 32.77 -13.21 -10.09
CA VAL A 641 33.95 -12.72 -9.38
C VAL A 641 35.21 -13.08 -10.13
N ASP A 642 35.42 -14.38 -10.36
CA ASP A 642 36.63 -14.98 -10.90
C ASP A 642 36.27 -15.85 -12.08
N ILE A 643 36.08 -15.18 -13.21
CA ILE A 643 35.92 -15.85 -14.47
C ILE A 643 37.33 -16.28 -14.89
N LYS A 644 37.64 -17.57 -14.81
CA LYS A 644 38.99 -18.09 -15.04
C LYS A 644 39.63 -17.43 -16.26
N ARG A 645 40.94 -17.12 -16.21
CA ARG A 645 41.77 -16.78 -17.39
C ARG A 645 41.59 -17.75 -18.59
N GLN A 646 41.06 -18.95 -18.34
CA GLN A 646 40.67 -19.91 -19.36
C GLN A 646 39.53 -19.44 -20.26
N TRP A 647 38.58 -18.59 -19.81
CA TRP A 647 37.51 -18.02 -20.65
C TRP A 647 38.04 -17.05 -21.72
N GLU A 648 39.24 -16.50 -21.49
CA GLU A 648 39.97 -15.65 -22.42
C GLU A 648 40.86 -16.45 -23.39
N GLY A 649 40.99 -17.77 -23.18
CA GLY A 649 41.73 -18.64 -24.09
C GLY A 649 40.98 -18.82 -25.40
N ARG A 650 41.68 -18.83 -26.54
CA ARG A 650 41.09 -19.04 -27.88
C ARG A 650 40.27 -20.35 -28.01
N GLY A 651 40.50 -21.32 -27.13
CA GLY A 651 39.74 -22.58 -27.07
C GLY A 651 38.49 -22.53 -26.19
N SER A 652 38.16 -21.41 -25.55
CA SER A 652 37.00 -21.29 -24.67
C SER A 652 35.70 -21.09 -25.46
N PRO A 653 34.58 -21.67 -24.98
CA PRO A 653 33.24 -21.35 -25.45
C PRO A 653 32.89 -19.86 -25.31
N TRP A 654 33.57 -19.14 -24.41
CA TRP A 654 33.25 -17.75 -24.08
C TRP A 654 34.14 -16.73 -24.79
N TYR A 655 35.15 -17.19 -25.55
CA TYR A 655 36.07 -16.32 -26.26
C TYR A 655 35.33 -15.44 -27.27
N ASN A 656 35.42 -14.11 -27.10
CA ASN A 656 34.69 -13.08 -27.85
C ASN A 656 33.15 -13.16 -27.79
N PHE A 657 32.57 -13.90 -26.84
CA PHE A 657 31.12 -14.03 -26.75
C PHE A 657 30.46 -12.89 -25.96
N PHE A 658 31.08 -12.47 -24.85
CA PHE A 658 30.55 -11.39 -24.02
C PHE A 658 31.38 -10.12 -24.13
N GLN A 659 30.71 -8.96 -24.16
CA GLN A 659 31.36 -7.70 -23.83
C GLN A 659 31.65 -7.68 -22.32
N GLN A 660 32.93 -7.70 -21.98
CA GLN A 660 33.37 -7.65 -20.58
C GLN A 660 33.30 -6.21 -20.06
N LEU A 661 32.58 -6.02 -18.95
CA LEU A 661 32.46 -4.74 -18.25
C LEU A 661 32.84 -4.94 -16.79
N ALA A 662 33.93 -4.28 -16.37
CA ALA A 662 34.32 -4.21 -14.98
C ALA A 662 33.29 -3.39 -14.19
N VAL A 663 32.94 -3.85 -12.99
CA VAL A 663 32.22 -3.07 -11.99
C VAL A 663 33.27 -2.42 -11.07
N PRO A 664 33.65 -1.15 -11.29
CA PRO A 664 34.70 -0.50 -10.49
C PRO A 664 34.22 -0.22 -9.06
N PRO A 665 35.06 0.22 -8.13
CA PRO A 665 34.61 0.92 -6.93
C PRO A 665 33.79 2.18 -7.28
N LEU A 666 33.05 2.73 -6.32
CA LEU A 666 32.36 4.01 -6.47
C LEU A 666 33.38 5.14 -6.58
N ASP A 667 33.06 6.13 -7.41
CA ASP A 667 33.82 7.38 -7.42
C ASP A 667 33.65 8.14 -6.09
N GLN A 668 34.53 9.10 -5.85
CA GLN A 668 34.57 9.84 -4.58
C GLN A 668 33.25 10.57 -4.29
N GLY A 669 32.60 11.14 -5.30
CA GLY A 669 31.35 11.87 -5.12
C GLY A 669 30.18 10.94 -4.79
N ALA A 670 30.06 9.82 -5.49
CA ALA A 670 29.06 8.80 -5.22
C ALA A 670 29.26 8.12 -3.86
N ALA A 671 30.51 7.85 -3.48
CA ALA A 671 30.86 7.32 -2.18
C ALA A 671 30.51 8.32 -1.05
N GLU A 672 30.78 9.61 -1.24
CA GLU A 672 30.39 10.64 -0.28
C GLU A 672 28.86 10.78 -0.15
N ARG A 673 28.13 10.73 -1.27
CA ARG A 673 26.65 10.72 -1.25
C ARG A 673 26.12 9.51 -0.48
N LEU A 674 26.66 8.32 -0.73
CA LEU A 674 26.31 7.12 0.03
C LEU A 674 26.57 7.30 1.53
N ILE A 675 27.70 7.91 1.93
CA ILE A 675 28.00 8.18 3.34
C ILE A 675 27.04 9.20 3.97
N ARG A 676 26.60 10.24 3.24
CA ARG A 676 25.89 11.39 3.86
C ARG A 676 24.38 11.39 3.66
N GLU A 677 23.89 11.00 2.50
CA GLU A 677 22.49 11.17 2.11
C GLU A 677 21.51 10.29 2.89
N PRO A 678 21.79 9.00 3.16
CA PRO A 678 20.86 8.12 3.88
C PRO A 678 20.50 8.61 5.29
N VAL A 679 21.40 9.35 5.95
CA VAL A 679 21.22 9.87 7.32
C VAL A 679 21.11 11.39 7.39
N ARG A 680 20.94 12.05 6.25
CA ARG A 680 20.89 13.51 6.15
C ARG A 680 19.81 14.07 7.07
N GLY A 681 20.19 15.04 7.90
CA GLY A 681 19.31 15.68 8.87
C GLY A 681 19.14 14.93 10.20
N ILE A 682 19.67 13.71 10.32
CA ILE A 682 19.63 12.89 11.54
C ILE A 682 21.02 12.85 12.18
N PHE A 683 22.01 12.28 11.47
CA PHE A 683 23.42 12.21 11.87
C PHE A 683 24.27 13.15 11.02
N TYR A 684 25.35 13.64 11.62
CA TYR A 684 26.32 14.51 10.97
C TYR A 684 27.72 13.88 11.05
N TYR A 685 28.29 13.56 9.89
CA TYR A 685 29.69 13.17 9.80
C TYR A 685 30.57 14.42 9.68
N GLN A 686 31.56 14.52 10.58
CA GLN A 686 32.60 15.53 10.43
C GLN A 686 33.33 15.38 9.09
N PRO A 687 33.79 16.47 8.45
CA PRO A 687 34.53 16.40 7.19
C PRO A 687 35.72 15.43 7.23
N ALA A 688 36.54 15.52 8.29
CA ALA A 688 37.67 14.60 8.49
C ALA A 688 37.24 13.13 8.68
N ALA A 689 36.05 12.88 9.22
CA ALA A 689 35.52 11.52 9.36
C ALA A 689 35.12 10.96 7.98
N VAL A 690 34.48 11.76 7.13
CA VAL A 690 34.14 11.35 5.76
C VAL A 690 35.39 11.13 4.92
N GLU A 691 36.38 12.03 4.99
CA GLU A 691 37.67 11.84 4.31
C GLU A 691 38.34 10.54 4.74
N GLN A 692 38.35 10.23 6.03
CA GLN A 692 38.92 8.98 6.53
C GLN A 692 38.14 7.74 6.06
N ILE A 693 36.80 7.78 6.06
CA ILE A 693 35.97 6.68 5.55
C ILE A 693 36.25 6.44 4.07
N LEU A 694 36.35 7.51 3.27
CA LEU A 694 36.67 7.44 1.84
C LEU A 694 38.07 6.84 1.59
N ASP A 695 39.07 7.25 2.36
CA ASP A 695 40.45 6.75 2.27
C ASP A 695 40.56 5.26 2.64
N ILE A 696 39.85 4.85 3.70
CA ILE A 696 39.83 3.45 4.17
C ILE A 696 39.07 2.55 3.18
N CYS A 697 37.84 2.92 2.83
CA CYS A 697 36.97 2.07 2.04
C CYS A 697 37.28 2.12 0.54
N LYS A 698 38.02 3.14 0.07
CA LYS A 698 38.45 3.33 -1.34
C LYS A 698 37.32 3.13 -2.35
N GLY A 699 36.12 3.62 -2.01
CA GLY A 699 34.93 3.51 -2.85
C GLY A 699 34.25 2.13 -2.88
N ASN A 700 34.71 1.14 -2.11
CA ASN A 700 34.06 -0.18 -2.06
C ASN A 700 32.68 -0.08 -1.35
N PRO A 701 31.56 -0.36 -2.04
CA PRO A 701 30.22 -0.18 -1.48
C PRO A 701 29.97 -1.01 -0.21
N PHE A 702 30.49 -2.23 -0.16
CA PHE A 702 30.30 -3.10 1.00
C PHE A 702 30.95 -2.52 2.24
N TRP A 703 32.21 -2.10 2.13
CA TRP A 703 32.93 -1.51 3.26
C TRP A 703 32.34 -0.16 3.68
N LEU A 704 31.91 0.66 2.73
CA LEU A 704 31.22 1.91 3.01
C LEU A 704 29.93 1.67 3.81
N GLN A 705 29.07 0.77 3.34
CA GLN A 705 27.82 0.41 4.01
C GLN A 705 28.08 -0.22 5.39
N ARG A 706 29.02 -1.16 5.49
CA ARG A 706 29.37 -1.84 6.75
C ARG A 706 29.90 -0.87 7.79
N LEU A 707 30.82 0.02 7.40
CA LEU A 707 31.41 0.99 8.32
C LEU A 707 30.39 2.04 8.75
N CYS A 708 29.57 2.54 7.83
CA CYS A 708 28.51 3.50 8.17
C CYS A 708 27.43 2.90 9.06
N LEU A 709 27.04 1.64 8.82
CA LEU A 709 26.13 0.88 9.67
C LEU A 709 26.64 0.86 11.12
N GLU A 710 27.89 0.45 11.34
CA GLU A 710 28.45 0.35 12.69
C GLU A 710 28.66 1.73 13.36
N LEU A 711 29.05 2.75 12.58
CA LEU A 711 29.20 4.11 13.07
C LEU A 711 27.87 4.70 13.54
N VAL A 712 26.79 4.49 12.78
CA VAL A 712 25.45 4.93 13.17
C VAL A 712 24.95 4.17 14.39
N ASN A 713 25.15 2.85 14.45
CA ASN A 713 24.80 2.05 15.64
C ASN A 713 25.53 2.57 16.89
N ARG A 714 26.81 2.89 16.78
CA ARG A 714 27.61 3.47 17.87
C ARG A 714 27.10 4.87 18.25
N ALA A 715 26.76 5.70 17.28
CA ALA A 715 26.20 7.03 17.51
C ALA A 715 24.85 6.96 18.23
N LEU A 716 23.98 6.01 17.84
CA LEU A 716 22.72 5.70 18.53
C LEU A 716 22.96 5.25 19.97
N GLN A 717 23.87 4.31 20.21
CA GLN A 717 24.21 3.82 21.56
C GLN A 717 24.75 4.92 22.47
N ARG A 718 25.64 5.77 21.93
CA ARG A 718 26.24 6.89 22.66
C ARG A 718 25.31 8.10 22.76
N GLN A 719 24.11 8.04 22.17
CA GLN A 719 23.14 9.13 22.05
C GLN A 719 23.75 10.43 21.49
N ARG A 720 24.63 10.31 20.49
CA ARG A 720 25.31 11.44 19.84
C ARG A 720 24.91 11.57 18.37
N ARG A 721 24.81 12.82 17.90
CA ARG A 721 24.48 13.16 16.51
C ARG A 721 25.68 13.23 15.58
N THR A 722 26.84 13.51 16.17
CA THR A 722 28.06 13.78 15.43
C THR A 722 28.93 12.54 15.42
N ILE A 723 29.24 12.04 14.22
CA ILE A 723 30.21 10.98 14.01
C ILE A 723 31.57 11.63 13.75
N THR A 724 32.51 11.35 14.63
CA THR A 724 33.83 11.97 14.64
C THR A 724 34.89 11.10 13.97
N LEU A 725 36.04 11.69 13.63
CA LEU A 725 37.20 10.94 13.13
C LEU A 725 37.63 9.82 14.11
N GLN A 726 37.50 10.07 15.41
CA GLN A 726 37.87 9.09 16.44
C GLN A 726 36.91 7.89 16.42
N ASP A 727 35.61 8.11 16.23
CA ASP A 727 34.64 7.02 16.10
C ASP A 727 34.97 6.13 14.89
N VAL A 728 35.39 6.73 13.76
CA VAL A 728 35.84 5.99 12.57
C VAL A 728 37.04 5.10 12.87
N LYS A 729 38.07 5.62 13.55
CA LYS A 729 39.27 4.85 13.91
C LYS A 729 38.96 3.68 14.85
N GLU A 730 38.10 3.90 15.85
CA GLU A 730 37.66 2.88 16.79
C GLU A 730 36.86 1.78 16.09
N VAL A 731 35.80 2.15 15.35
CA VAL A 731 34.94 1.18 14.65
C VAL A 731 35.73 0.41 13.60
N TRP A 732 36.61 1.07 12.84
CA TRP A 732 37.41 0.39 11.83
C TRP A 732 38.31 -0.69 12.45
N THR A 733 38.97 -0.40 13.57
CA THR A 733 39.81 -1.37 14.28
C THR A 733 39.00 -2.61 14.70
N GLU A 734 37.78 -2.41 15.18
CA GLU A 734 36.89 -3.50 15.59
C GLU A 734 36.35 -4.32 14.41
N VAL A 735 35.91 -3.66 13.33
CA VAL A 735 35.42 -4.31 12.12
C VAL A 735 36.52 -5.15 11.48
N THR A 736 37.76 -4.64 11.41
CA THR A 736 38.90 -5.40 10.86
C THR A 736 39.30 -6.60 11.71
N ARG A 737 39.04 -6.60 13.02
CA ARG A 737 39.36 -7.71 13.93
C ARG A 737 38.33 -8.85 13.89
N GLN A 738 37.11 -8.56 13.44
CA GLN A 738 36.05 -9.57 13.30
C GLN A 738 36.09 -10.32 11.96
N GLU A 739 36.71 -9.72 10.93
CA GLU A 739 36.81 -10.27 9.57
C GLU A 739 38.21 -10.86 9.26
N SER A 740 39.16 -10.76 10.20
CA SER A 740 40.48 -11.42 10.19
C SER A 740 40.44 -12.73 10.97
#